data_AF-A0A084IME1-F1
#
_entry.id   AF-A0A084IME1-F1
#
_cell.length_a   1.000
_cell.length_b   1.000
_cell.length_c   1.000
_cell.angle_alpha   90.00
_cell.angle_beta   90.00
_cell.angle_gamma   90.00
#
_symmetry.space_group_name_H-M   'P 1'
#
loop_
_entity.id
_entity.type
_entity.pdbx_description
1 polymer ?
#
loop_
_entity_poly.entity_id
_entity_poly.type
_entity_poly.pdbx_seq_one_letter_code
_entity_poly.pdbx_strand_id
1 'polypeptide(L)'
;MPLPDTGSSVLFPGVLNLFTTMLLSLMLVVVFAGTALAQGGAEGRSVTDLRLAHLTHDCRRDAPVTFGQPFRPGDVPAGTTVQVFGDGKPIPTQVDVKARNADGSVRHAVISLNVPCDIDRNDRLTIVTASASSQSTSGSLSLEDLASSGFDARIELSQQGRQWALSAHDLLQRVVRDGGCHATTVYCRRWLAGPVANEWIVGAPPVGASGQVQPQLMVFFAIRAYGQGAVRSARVDTVVENDWAYADAPQNIDYSATLQIPGRSPVQIGHLGHYAHARWHQVAWYGDHSAEPWFAALSGPYLQATPAVPRYEDVQLDSQMLSQVRQSCAPMDHCDVMDHMEATGAQAQIGPLPQWSSAYVVNPHDYRTYRWMLADSDALGAYSIHFRERDTGNPLSLDRHPCATLIGPAEQSQCQAAPHGDDRFPRCVNCDTPLEAESAHHGAPAYVAYLVTGDWYYEQELTFWADWVEFFQNPEYRDYQHGLVQRQQIRGQAWSLRTIGDAAYLLPDDSPHKAFFNSAVANNIRWYTSHDVNGGDANPLGILTRGDAITYPLSGSNRHTAIATWQMSFFNWAVGNLADQGFAGADRLRDYFSRFQIGSLNSPGFCPLMASAYTLQVRDQEQAPLYQDFDTVYRKTFPGLASLSCGSAAFQRALQKDPSFDGFPYPRGTMVGYPASDTGFVANYQIGMASAASSDRPGARDAWSWFVQRPVRPDYTHAPQFAVVPTH
;
A
#
# COMPACT_ATOMS: atom_id res chain seq x y z
N MET A 1 -83.69 36.77 -2.96
CA MET A 1 -84.06 38.18 -3.20
C MET A 1 -83.32 39.08 -2.21
N PRO A 2 -83.11 40.37 -2.50
CA PRO A 2 -82.11 41.22 -1.84
C PRO A 2 -82.75 42.31 -0.94
N LEU A 3 -81.93 43.19 -0.35
CA LEU A 3 -81.90 44.66 -0.53
C LEU A 3 -81.01 45.35 0.55
N PRO A 4 -80.50 46.60 0.35
CA PRO A 4 -79.09 46.88 0.66
C PRO A 4 -78.75 48.25 1.32
N ASP A 5 -77.44 48.55 1.34
CA ASP A 5 -76.76 49.86 1.16
C ASP A 5 -76.69 50.97 2.25
N THR A 6 -75.44 51.16 2.72
CA THR A 6 -74.65 52.42 2.83
C THR A 6 -74.92 53.53 3.87
N GLY A 7 -73.90 53.77 4.73
CA GLY A 7 -73.48 55.08 5.32
C GLY A 7 -74.31 55.64 6.49
N SER A 8 -73.80 56.45 7.44
CA SER A 8 -72.48 57.06 7.74
C SER A 8 -72.57 57.83 9.10
N SER A 9 -71.54 58.27 9.87
CA SER A 9 -70.08 58.03 9.97
C SER A 9 -69.52 58.80 11.22
N VAL A 10 -68.21 59.16 11.26
CA VAL A 10 -67.56 60.26 12.05
C VAL A 10 -67.07 60.06 13.54
N LEU A 11 -65.73 59.84 13.66
CA LEU A 11 -64.67 60.49 14.51
C LEU A 11 -64.55 60.41 16.08
N PHE A 12 -63.51 59.67 16.55
CA PHE A 12 -62.40 60.04 17.52
C PHE A 12 -62.66 60.43 19.01
N PRO A 13 -61.63 60.63 19.91
CA PRO A 13 -60.13 60.48 19.84
C PRO A 13 -59.39 59.74 21.01
N GLY A 14 -58.06 59.51 20.88
CA GLY A 14 -57.06 59.30 21.99
C GLY A 14 -56.18 58.02 21.90
N VAL A 15 -54.88 57.94 21.52
CA VAL A 15 -53.59 58.64 21.85
C VAL A 15 -52.86 57.99 23.07
N LEU A 16 -51.56 57.60 23.10
CA LEU A 16 -50.30 58.06 22.44
C LEU A 16 -49.29 56.92 22.07
N ASN A 17 -48.19 57.24 21.36
CA ASN A 17 -47.15 56.35 20.78
C ASN A 17 -45.86 56.14 21.62
N LEU A 18 -45.01 55.17 21.19
CA LEU A 18 -43.55 55.38 20.98
C LEU A 18 -42.97 54.42 19.89
N PHE A 19 -41.78 54.73 19.36
CA PHE A 19 -41.16 54.20 18.10
C PHE A 19 -40.11 53.07 18.36
N THR A 20 -39.49 52.34 17.40
CA THR A 20 -38.80 52.77 16.15
C THR A 20 -38.59 51.63 15.11
N THR A 21 -38.16 52.00 13.89
CA THR A 21 -37.87 51.23 12.65
C THR A 21 -36.58 50.36 12.70
N MET A 22 -36.17 49.52 11.72
CA MET A 22 -36.05 49.77 10.26
C MET A 22 -35.77 48.52 9.36
N LEU A 23 -36.30 48.58 8.12
CA LEU A 23 -36.08 47.80 6.86
C LEU A 23 -35.44 46.39 6.82
N LEU A 24 -35.99 45.55 5.94
CA LEU A 24 -35.35 44.35 5.37
C LEU A 24 -35.84 44.17 3.91
N SER A 25 -34.93 44.04 2.92
CA SER A 25 -35.28 44.02 1.49
C SER A 25 -34.49 43.00 0.66
N LEU A 26 -35.24 42.10 0.01
CA LEU A 26 -35.01 41.49 -1.31
C LEU A 26 -33.65 40.80 -1.63
N MET A 27 -33.71 39.49 -1.86
CA MET A 27 -33.01 38.88 -3.01
C MET A 27 -33.93 37.86 -3.71
N LEU A 28 -33.68 37.64 -5.00
CA LEU A 28 -34.63 37.04 -5.94
C LEU A 28 -34.23 35.60 -6.30
N VAL A 29 -35.11 34.63 -6.06
CA VAL A 29 -34.92 33.24 -6.53
C VAL A 29 -35.71 33.03 -7.83
N VAL A 30 -35.00 32.91 -8.95
CA VAL A 30 -35.59 32.58 -10.25
C VAL A 30 -35.61 31.07 -10.41
N VAL A 31 -36.80 30.47 -10.36
CA VAL A 31 -36.98 29.03 -10.62
C VAL A 31 -37.03 28.79 -12.14
N PHE A 32 -35.91 28.38 -12.72
CA PHE A 32 -35.90 27.84 -14.08
C PHE A 32 -36.40 26.39 -14.08
N ALA A 33 -37.63 26.19 -14.55
CA ALA A 33 -38.17 24.86 -14.84
C ALA A 33 -37.55 24.30 -16.14
N GLY A 34 -36.31 23.81 -16.04
CA GLY A 34 -35.64 23.11 -17.13
C GLY A 34 -36.30 21.76 -17.42
N THR A 35 -36.76 21.56 -18.64
CA THR A 35 -37.34 20.28 -19.09
C THR A 35 -36.27 19.19 -19.14
N ALA A 36 -36.34 18.21 -18.24
CA ALA A 36 -35.48 17.04 -18.28
C ALA A 36 -35.82 16.18 -19.51
N LEU A 37 -34.94 16.21 -20.53
CA LEU A 37 -34.95 15.22 -21.60
C LEU A 37 -34.44 13.90 -21.04
N ALA A 38 -35.30 12.89 -20.99
CA ALA A 38 -34.94 11.57 -20.48
C ALA A 38 -33.99 10.85 -21.44
N GLN A 39 -32.69 10.86 -21.11
CA GLN A 39 -31.74 9.89 -21.65
C GLN A 39 -31.85 8.60 -20.83
N GLY A 40 -32.42 7.55 -21.44
CA GLY A 40 -32.30 6.20 -20.89
C GLY A 40 -30.89 5.65 -21.19
N GLY A 41 -30.17 5.07 -20.25
CA GLY A 41 -30.51 4.92 -18.83
C GLY A 41 -29.63 3.86 -18.17
N ALA A 42 -28.59 4.29 -17.45
CA ALA A 42 -27.85 3.38 -16.60
C ALA A 42 -28.69 3.10 -15.34
N GLU A 43 -29.30 1.92 -15.25
CA GLU A 43 -30.21 1.55 -14.14
C GLU A 43 -29.49 1.35 -12.79
N GLY A 44 -28.16 1.27 -12.81
CA GLY A 44 -27.32 1.14 -11.61
C GLY A 44 -26.85 2.47 -11.03
N ARG A 45 -26.43 2.43 -9.76
CA ARG A 45 -25.79 3.56 -9.08
C ARG A 45 -24.34 3.71 -9.55
N SER A 46 -23.95 4.92 -9.91
CA SER A 46 -22.54 5.29 -10.16
C SER A 46 -21.70 5.12 -8.88
N VAL A 47 -20.49 4.59 -9.04
CA VAL A 47 -19.57 4.25 -7.93
C VAL A 47 -18.35 5.17 -7.94
N THR A 48 -17.64 5.20 -9.07
CA THR A 48 -16.42 6.00 -9.30
C THR A 48 -16.24 6.24 -10.79
N ASP A 49 -15.31 7.11 -11.15
CA ASP A 49 -14.82 7.30 -12.51
C ASP A 49 -13.34 6.88 -12.69
N LEU A 50 -12.93 6.79 -13.94
CA LEU A 50 -11.53 6.75 -14.39
C LEU A 50 -11.41 7.47 -15.75
N ARG A 51 -10.18 7.72 -16.21
CA ARG A 51 -9.89 8.21 -17.57
C ARG A 51 -8.96 7.24 -18.28
N LEU A 52 -9.02 7.20 -19.61
CA LEU A 52 -8.07 6.46 -20.42
C LEU A 52 -7.12 7.42 -21.14
N ALA A 53 -5.82 7.19 -21.01
CA ALA A 53 -4.80 7.84 -21.82
C ALA A 53 -4.20 6.82 -22.81
N HIS A 54 -4.07 7.19 -24.08
CA HIS A 54 -3.35 6.37 -25.06
C HIS A 54 -1.87 6.29 -24.70
N LEU A 55 -1.34 5.07 -24.68
CA LEU A 55 0.10 4.80 -24.61
C LEU A 55 0.66 4.45 -26.01
N THR A 56 -0.16 3.87 -26.88
CA THR A 56 0.16 3.63 -28.30
C THR A 56 -0.83 4.32 -29.23
N HIS A 57 -0.51 4.34 -30.52
CA HIS A 57 -1.39 4.84 -31.59
C HIS A 57 -1.65 3.74 -32.65
N ASP A 58 -1.42 2.47 -32.32
CA ASP A 58 -1.63 1.30 -33.18
C ASP A 58 -3.05 0.68 -33.05
N CYS A 59 -3.91 1.23 -32.19
CA CYS A 59 -5.32 0.89 -31.99
C CYS A 59 -6.15 1.05 -33.30
N ARG A 60 -6.70 -0.04 -33.86
CA ARG A 60 -7.42 -0.03 -35.16
C ARG A 60 -8.95 -0.16 -35.11
N ARG A 61 -9.50 -0.72 -34.03
CA ARG A 61 -10.94 -0.98 -33.85
C ARG A 61 -11.29 -0.93 -32.38
N ASP A 62 -10.62 -1.78 -31.63
CA ASP A 62 -10.72 -1.98 -30.20
C ASP A 62 -9.34 -2.39 -29.66
N ALA A 63 -9.10 -2.12 -28.37
CA ALA A 63 -7.89 -2.52 -27.66
C ALA A 63 -8.20 -2.80 -26.17
N PRO A 64 -7.55 -3.80 -25.57
CA PRO A 64 -7.79 -4.17 -24.18
C PRO A 64 -7.14 -3.19 -23.21
N VAL A 65 -7.72 -3.05 -22.01
CA VAL A 65 -7.04 -2.50 -20.82
C VAL A 65 -7.44 -3.30 -19.60
N THR A 66 -6.50 -3.55 -18.69
CA THR A 66 -6.76 -4.27 -17.43
C THR A 66 -6.12 -3.50 -16.26
N PHE A 67 -6.88 -3.34 -15.18
CA PHE A 67 -6.44 -2.59 -13.99
C PHE A 67 -7.07 -3.15 -12.71
N GLY A 68 -6.43 -2.89 -11.57
CA GLY A 68 -6.98 -3.15 -10.24
C GLY A 68 -7.84 -1.97 -9.77
N GLN A 69 -8.97 -2.27 -9.14
CA GLN A 69 -9.88 -1.27 -8.60
C GLN A 69 -10.28 -1.64 -7.16
N PRO A 70 -9.85 -0.89 -6.14
CA PRO A 70 -10.43 -0.97 -4.81
C PRO A 70 -11.80 -0.28 -4.77
N PHE A 71 -12.65 -0.71 -3.84
CA PHE A 71 -13.98 -0.14 -3.60
C PHE A 71 -14.20 0.11 -2.11
N ARG A 72 -15.06 1.08 -1.77
CA ARG A 72 -15.45 1.31 -0.37
C ARG A 72 -16.39 0.18 0.10
N PRO A 73 -16.41 -0.15 1.40
CA PRO A 73 -17.45 -1.01 1.97
C PRO A 73 -18.86 -0.56 1.57
N GLY A 74 -19.68 -1.51 1.12
CA GLY A 74 -21.03 -1.27 0.62
C GLY A 74 -21.15 -0.66 -0.79
N ASP A 75 -20.08 -0.18 -1.44
CA ASP A 75 -20.22 0.47 -2.76
C ASP A 75 -20.59 -0.51 -3.89
N VAL A 76 -20.12 -1.76 -3.81
CA VAL A 76 -20.51 -2.86 -4.72
C VAL A 76 -21.02 -4.04 -3.87
N PRO A 77 -22.30 -4.05 -3.46
CA PRO A 77 -22.86 -5.04 -2.52
C PRO A 77 -22.76 -6.50 -2.99
N ALA A 78 -22.90 -7.43 -2.05
CA ALA A 78 -23.02 -8.86 -2.37
C ALA A 78 -24.14 -9.12 -3.39
N GLY A 79 -23.86 -9.94 -4.42
CA GLY A 79 -24.76 -10.20 -5.55
C GLY A 79 -24.71 -9.17 -6.69
N THR A 80 -23.97 -8.06 -6.53
CA THR A 80 -23.71 -7.09 -7.60
C THR A 80 -22.31 -7.24 -8.19
N THR A 81 -22.10 -6.63 -9.35
CA THR A 81 -20.82 -6.43 -10.04
C THR A 81 -20.75 -4.98 -10.53
N VAL A 82 -19.77 -4.63 -11.37
CA VAL A 82 -19.71 -3.33 -12.05
C VAL A 82 -19.67 -3.45 -13.57
N GLN A 83 -20.14 -2.40 -14.23
CA GLN A 83 -20.18 -2.21 -15.68
C GLN A 83 -19.62 -0.80 -15.98
N VAL A 84 -18.68 -0.68 -16.91
CA VAL A 84 -18.07 0.61 -17.28
C VAL A 84 -18.82 1.22 -18.46
N PHE A 85 -19.03 2.53 -18.43
CA PHE A 85 -19.69 3.31 -19.48
C PHE A 85 -18.79 4.43 -19.99
N GLY A 86 -18.74 4.62 -21.31
CA GLY A 86 -18.20 5.81 -21.98
C GLY A 86 -19.28 6.37 -22.91
N ASP A 87 -19.45 7.70 -22.98
CA ASP A 87 -20.49 8.32 -23.81
C ASP A 87 -21.93 7.80 -23.54
N GLY A 88 -22.19 7.34 -22.31
CA GLY A 88 -23.45 6.67 -21.93
C GLY A 88 -23.66 5.27 -22.54
N LYS A 89 -22.69 4.75 -23.30
CA LYS A 89 -22.70 3.40 -23.90
C LYS A 89 -21.90 2.44 -23.00
N PRO A 90 -22.37 1.19 -22.78
CA PRO A 90 -21.60 0.21 -22.02
C PRO A 90 -20.39 -0.27 -22.83
N ILE A 91 -19.21 -0.25 -22.20
CA ILE A 91 -17.97 -0.84 -22.73
C ILE A 91 -17.92 -2.31 -22.28
N PRO A 92 -17.58 -3.30 -23.14
CA PRO A 92 -17.44 -4.70 -22.73
C PRO A 92 -16.55 -4.83 -21.48
N THR A 93 -17.15 -5.21 -20.35
CA THR A 93 -16.54 -5.17 -19.02
C THR A 93 -16.51 -6.57 -18.40
N GLN A 94 -15.35 -6.97 -17.91
CA GLN A 94 -15.12 -8.14 -17.06
C GLN A 94 -14.63 -7.69 -15.69
N VAL A 95 -15.03 -8.40 -14.63
CA VAL A 95 -14.69 -8.07 -13.23
C VAL A 95 -14.33 -9.35 -12.49
N ASP A 96 -13.04 -9.58 -12.28
CA ASP A 96 -12.50 -10.67 -11.47
C ASP A 96 -12.36 -10.17 -10.03
N VAL A 97 -13.38 -10.42 -9.20
CA VAL A 97 -13.35 -10.05 -7.77
C VAL A 97 -12.24 -10.82 -7.07
N LYS A 98 -11.28 -10.09 -6.49
CA LYS A 98 -10.16 -10.65 -5.73
C LYS A 98 -10.46 -10.68 -4.24
N ALA A 99 -10.98 -9.60 -3.68
CA ALA A 99 -11.17 -9.46 -2.24
C ALA A 99 -12.53 -8.87 -1.86
N ARG A 100 -13.10 -9.29 -0.73
CA ARG A 100 -14.40 -8.83 -0.19
C ARG A 100 -14.30 -8.28 1.22
N ASN A 101 -15.11 -7.25 1.49
CA ASN A 101 -15.33 -6.71 2.84
C ASN A 101 -16.20 -7.66 3.67
N ALA A 102 -16.25 -7.44 5.00
CA ALA A 102 -17.00 -8.29 5.93
C ALA A 102 -18.53 -8.29 5.72
N ASP A 103 -19.07 -7.29 5.01
CA ASP A 103 -20.48 -7.22 4.57
C ASP A 103 -20.74 -7.99 3.25
N GLY A 104 -19.72 -8.64 2.68
CA GLY A 104 -19.77 -9.33 1.40
C GLY A 104 -19.64 -8.44 0.16
N SER A 105 -19.57 -7.11 0.33
CA SER A 105 -19.29 -6.18 -0.77
C SER A 105 -17.88 -6.39 -1.33
N VAL A 106 -17.66 -6.02 -2.59
CA VAL A 106 -16.31 -6.07 -3.18
C VAL A 106 -15.41 -5.06 -2.48
N ARG A 107 -14.21 -5.50 -2.06
CA ARG A 107 -13.11 -4.67 -1.57
C ARG A 107 -12.13 -4.35 -2.69
N HIS A 108 -11.79 -5.35 -3.50
CA HIS A 108 -10.88 -5.23 -4.64
C HIS A 108 -11.28 -6.19 -5.77
N ALA A 109 -11.17 -5.72 -7.01
CA ALA A 109 -11.32 -6.54 -8.20
C ALA A 109 -10.32 -6.11 -9.27
N VAL A 110 -9.98 -7.04 -10.15
CA VAL A 110 -9.31 -6.73 -11.42
C VAL A 110 -10.40 -6.54 -12.48
N ILE A 111 -10.34 -5.43 -13.20
CA ILE A 111 -11.31 -5.05 -14.23
C ILE A 111 -10.61 -5.07 -15.57
N SER A 112 -11.15 -5.83 -16.53
CA SER A 112 -10.69 -5.86 -17.91
C SER A 112 -11.76 -5.30 -18.84
N LEU A 113 -11.37 -4.36 -19.69
CA LEU A 113 -12.25 -3.72 -20.68
C LEU A 113 -11.73 -3.97 -22.09
N ASN A 114 -12.63 -4.18 -23.06
CA ASN A 114 -12.30 -4.07 -24.49
C ASN A 114 -12.77 -2.70 -25.01
N VAL A 115 -11.86 -1.75 -25.13
CA VAL A 115 -12.18 -0.33 -25.35
C VAL A 115 -12.19 -0.03 -26.86
N PRO A 116 -13.28 0.55 -27.41
CA PRO A 116 -13.29 1.03 -28.79
C PRO A 116 -12.24 2.13 -29.03
N CYS A 117 -11.52 2.07 -30.15
CA CYS A 117 -10.44 3.02 -30.48
C CYS A 117 -10.95 4.43 -30.87
N ASP A 118 -12.27 4.61 -31.02
CA ASP A 118 -12.95 5.84 -31.42
C ASP A 118 -13.55 6.65 -30.24
N ILE A 119 -13.28 6.23 -29.00
CA ILE A 119 -13.59 6.96 -27.77
C ILE A 119 -12.72 8.23 -27.63
N ASP A 120 -13.22 9.31 -27.00
CA ASP A 120 -12.42 10.54 -26.87
C ASP A 120 -11.35 10.37 -25.78
N ARG A 121 -10.20 10.98 -26.02
CA ARG A 121 -8.96 10.88 -25.24
C ARG A 121 -9.02 11.59 -23.89
N ASN A 122 -10.14 12.24 -23.60
CA ASN A 122 -10.45 12.89 -22.34
C ASN A 122 -11.68 12.25 -21.65
N ASP A 123 -12.25 11.18 -22.22
CA ASP A 123 -13.50 10.62 -21.71
C ASP A 123 -13.34 10.07 -20.30
N ARG A 124 -14.18 10.61 -19.42
CA ARG A 124 -14.35 10.14 -18.05
C ARG A 124 -15.29 8.95 -18.06
N LEU A 125 -14.71 7.75 -18.11
CA LEU A 125 -15.47 6.51 -18.03
C LEU A 125 -16.06 6.37 -16.63
N THR A 126 -17.34 6.00 -16.56
CA THR A 126 -18.06 5.86 -15.29
C THR A 126 -18.21 4.38 -14.94
N ILE A 127 -17.78 3.99 -13.74
CA ILE A 127 -18.01 2.66 -13.17
C ILE A 127 -19.36 2.68 -12.46
N VAL A 128 -20.29 1.84 -12.92
CA VAL A 128 -21.67 1.76 -12.43
C VAL A 128 -21.96 0.35 -11.90
N THR A 129 -22.71 0.23 -10.81
CA THR A 129 -23.17 -1.06 -10.29
C THR A 129 -24.10 -1.79 -11.28
N ALA A 130 -24.01 -3.12 -11.33
CA ALA A 130 -24.83 -4.00 -12.17
C ALA A 130 -25.19 -5.30 -11.43
N SER A 131 -26.21 -6.02 -11.89
CA SER A 131 -26.48 -7.38 -11.38
C SER A 131 -25.36 -8.33 -11.78
N ALA A 132 -24.85 -9.16 -10.87
CA ALA A 132 -23.86 -10.18 -11.22
C ALA A 132 -24.37 -11.16 -12.31
N SER A 133 -25.69 -11.31 -12.45
CA SER A 133 -26.32 -12.17 -13.45
C SER A 133 -26.21 -11.68 -14.90
N SER A 134 -25.64 -10.50 -15.18
CA SER A 134 -25.48 -9.96 -16.54
C SER A 134 -24.13 -10.28 -17.20
N GLN A 135 -23.18 -10.89 -16.48
CA GLN A 135 -21.88 -11.26 -17.06
C GLN A 135 -22.01 -12.53 -17.93
N SER A 136 -21.95 -12.35 -19.25
CA SER A 136 -21.91 -13.45 -20.21
C SER A 136 -20.51 -14.07 -20.28
N THR A 137 -20.43 -15.39 -20.35
CA THR A 137 -19.17 -16.14 -20.63
C THR A 137 -18.97 -16.43 -22.12
N SER A 138 -19.90 -16.01 -23.00
CA SER A 138 -19.86 -16.28 -24.44
C SER A 138 -18.60 -15.67 -25.08
N GLY A 139 -17.83 -16.48 -25.80
CA GLY A 139 -16.59 -16.07 -26.45
C GLY A 139 -15.36 -15.97 -25.53
N SER A 140 -15.48 -16.31 -24.24
CA SER A 140 -14.33 -16.45 -23.32
C SER A 140 -13.29 -17.41 -23.90
N LEU A 141 -12.00 -17.10 -23.71
CA LEU A 141 -10.90 -17.91 -24.23
C LEU A 141 -10.61 -19.12 -23.34
N SER A 142 -10.46 -20.28 -23.98
CA SER A 142 -9.99 -21.52 -23.37
C SER A 142 -8.45 -21.57 -23.34
N LEU A 143 -7.89 -22.55 -22.61
CA LEU A 143 -6.44 -22.75 -22.59
C LEU A 143 -5.95 -23.28 -23.95
N GLU A 144 -6.82 -24.04 -24.60
CA GLU A 144 -6.67 -24.66 -25.91
C GLU A 144 -6.61 -23.59 -27.03
N ASP A 145 -7.41 -22.52 -26.93
CA ASP A 145 -7.32 -21.36 -27.83
C ASP A 145 -5.97 -20.65 -27.70
N LEU A 146 -5.46 -20.49 -26.46
CA LEU A 146 -4.15 -19.90 -26.22
C LEU A 146 -3.02 -20.79 -26.73
N ALA A 147 -3.04 -22.09 -26.41
CA ALA A 147 -2.05 -23.06 -26.86
C ALA A 147 -2.01 -23.24 -28.38
N SER A 148 -3.14 -23.04 -29.08
CA SER A 148 -3.23 -23.16 -30.55
C SER A 148 -3.05 -21.85 -31.32
N SER A 149 -3.07 -20.69 -30.64
CA SER A 149 -2.99 -19.35 -31.27
C SER A 149 -1.70 -19.04 -32.03
N GLY A 150 -0.62 -19.78 -31.79
CA GLY A 150 0.73 -19.39 -32.23
C GLY A 150 1.38 -18.32 -31.34
N PHE A 151 0.82 -18.04 -30.17
CA PHE A 151 1.54 -17.41 -29.06
C PHE A 151 2.69 -18.31 -28.60
N ASP A 152 3.84 -17.68 -28.35
CA ASP A 152 4.90 -18.21 -27.50
C ASP A 152 5.57 -17.05 -26.75
N ALA A 153 6.13 -17.35 -25.59
CA ALA A 153 7.09 -16.53 -24.89
C ALA A 153 8.26 -17.45 -24.52
N ARG A 154 9.40 -17.23 -25.15
CA ARG A 154 10.57 -18.10 -25.02
C ARG A 154 11.70 -17.33 -24.34
N ILE A 155 12.27 -17.93 -23.30
CA ILE A 155 13.48 -17.42 -22.65
C ILE A 155 14.62 -18.39 -22.86
N GLU A 156 15.80 -17.84 -23.17
CA GLU A 156 17.05 -18.58 -23.34
C GLU A 156 18.10 -17.98 -22.40
N LEU A 157 18.70 -18.82 -21.55
CA LEU A 157 19.66 -18.45 -20.51
C LEU A 157 21.03 -19.06 -20.81
N SER A 158 22.02 -18.20 -21.04
CA SER A 158 23.40 -18.57 -21.32
C SER A 158 24.25 -18.47 -20.06
N GLN A 159 24.51 -19.61 -19.41
CA GLN A 159 25.23 -19.73 -18.13
C GLN A 159 26.50 -20.56 -18.33
N GLN A 160 27.68 -19.95 -18.15
CA GLN A 160 28.99 -20.66 -18.23
C GLN A 160 29.17 -21.53 -19.50
N GLY A 161 28.66 -21.07 -20.65
CA GLY A 161 28.69 -21.80 -21.92
C GLY A 161 27.61 -22.89 -22.09
N ARG A 162 26.83 -23.18 -21.05
CA ARG A 162 25.59 -23.99 -21.15
C ARG A 162 24.44 -23.09 -21.57
N GLN A 163 23.57 -23.61 -22.43
CA GLN A 163 22.29 -22.98 -22.75
C GLN A 163 21.17 -23.74 -22.05
N TRP A 164 20.27 -23.00 -21.41
CA TRP A 164 19.00 -23.46 -20.87
C TRP A 164 17.88 -22.68 -21.57
N ALA A 165 16.72 -23.30 -21.79
CA ALA A 165 15.58 -22.64 -22.41
C ALA A 165 14.26 -23.05 -21.75
N LEU A 166 13.25 -22.20 -21.88
CA LEU A 166 11.86 -22.53 -21.59
C LEU A 166 10.94 -21.79 -22.57
N SER A 167 9.87 -22.46 -23.00
CA SER A 167 8.83 -21.92 -23.87
C SER A 167 7.49 -21.97 -23.15
N ALA A 168 6.77 -20.85 -23.16
CA ALA A 168 5.39 -20.79 -22.71
C ALA A 168 4.49 -21.68 -23.57
N HIS A 169 4.70 -21.74 -24.88
CA HIS A 169 3.95 -22.62 -25.79
C HIS A 169 4.08 -24.10 -25.40
N ASP A 170 5.30 -24.59 -25.18
CA ASP A 170 5.54 -25.97 -24.76
C ASP A 170 4.89 -26.30 -23.41
N LEU A 171 4.89 -25.34 -22.47
CA LEU A 171 4.18 -25.47 -21.19
C LEU A 171 2.66 -25.51 -21.40
N LEU A 172 2.07 -24.58 -22.16
CA LEU A 172 0.63 -24.53 -22.43
C LEU A 172 0.16 -25.85 -23.10
N GLN A 173 0.88 -26.33 -24.11
CA GLN A 173 0.63 -27.62 -24.77
C GLN A 173 0.73 -28.81 -23.80
N ARG A 174 1.69 -28.77 -22.87
CA ARG A 174 1.76 -29.74 -21.77
C ARG A 174 0.53 -29.68 -20.87
N VAL A 175 0.14 -28.50 -20.39
CA VAL A 175 -1.01 -28.34 -19.49
C VAL A 175 -2.30 -28.84 -20.14
N VAL A 176 -2.56 -28.49 -21.41
CA VAL A 176 -3.72 -28.98 -22.17
C VAL A 176 -3.74 -30.52 -22.22
N ARG A 177 -2.63 -31.13 -22.64
CA ARG A 177 -2.51 -32.60 -22.75
C ARG A 177 -2.63 -33.30 -21.39
N ASP A 178 -2.11 -32.70 -20.33
CA ASP A 178 -2.19 -33.23 -18.96
C ASP A 178 -3.59 -33.05 -18.32
N GLY A 179 -4.53 -32.34 -18.97
CA GLY A 179 -5.93 -32.19 -18.53
C GLY A 179 -6.31 -30.82 -17.95
N GLY A 180 -5.43 -29.81 -18.05
CA GLY A 180 -5.61 -28.48 -17.47
C GLY A 180 -4.84 -28.26 -16.16
N CYS A 181 -4.88 -27.04 -15.64
CA CYS A 181 -4.09 -26.66 -14.44
C CYS A 181 -4.32 -27.56 -13.21
N HIS A 182 -5.50 -28.19 -13.09
CA HIS A 182 -5.86 -29.00 -11.92
C HIS A 182 -5.31 -30.44 -11.97
N ALA A 183 -4.73 -30.87 -13.10
CA ALA A 183 -4.30 -32.26 -13.34
C ALA A 183 -2.83 -32.37 -13.77
N THR A 184 -2.20 -31.27 -14.21
CA THR A 184 -0.78 -31.23 -14.58
C THR A 184 0.17 -31.20 -13.37
N THR A 185 1.46 -31.50 -13.61
CA THR A 185 2.52 -31.44 -12.60
C THR A 185 3.55 -30.32 -12.85
N VAL A 186 3.26 -29.37 -13.75
CA VAL A 186 3.96 -28.07 -13.79
C VAL A 186 3.15 -27.05 -13.02
N TYR A 187 3.75 -25.92 -12.64
CA TYR A 187 2.98 -24.84 -12.02
C TYR A 187 1.95 -24.30 -13.02
N CYS A 188 0.70 -24.19 -12.59
CA CYS A 188 -0.39 -23.67 -13.41
C CYS A 188 -1.50 -23.07 -12.52
N ARG A 189 -1.69 -21.75 -12.58
CA ARG A 189 -2.79 -21.04 -11.90
C ARG A 189 -3.58 -20.21 -12.91
N ARG A 190 -4.92 -20.29 -12.88
CA ARG A 190 -5.79 -19.33 -13.58
C ARG A 190 -5.87 -18.07 -12.71
N TRP A 191 -5.51 -16.92 -13.25
CA TRP A 191 -5.52 -15.64 -12.53
C TRP A 191 -6.72 -14.77 -12.89
N LEU A 192 -7.14 -14.77 -14.16
CA LEU A 192 -8.35 -14.08 -14.65
C LEU A 192 -9.17 -15.01 -15.56
N ALA A 193 -10.50 -14.91 -15.50
CA ALA A 193 -11.40 -15.76 -16.28
C ALA A 193 -12.70 -15.03 -16.69
N GLY A 194 -12.87 -14.74 -17.99
CA GLY A 194 -14.09 -14.10 -18.49
C GLY A 194 -14.08 -13.71 -19.97
N PRO A 195 -15.08 -12.91 -20.42
CA PRO A 195 -15.36 -12.63 -21.84
C PRO A 195 -14.47 -11.57 -22.50
N VAL A 196 -13.49 -11.01 -21.79
CA VAL A 196 -12.58 -9.96 -22.27
C VAL A 196 -11.12 -10.41 -22.18
N ALA A 197 -10.72 -10.92 -21.01
CA ALA A 197 -9.35 -11.30 -20.68
C ALA A 197 -9.32 -12.65 -19.97
N ASN A 198 -8.32 -13.47 -20.29
CA ASN A 198 -8.10 -14.75 -19.63
C ASN A 198 -6.62 -14.90 -19.34
N GLU A 199 -6.27 -15.14 -18.08
CA GLU A 199 -4.88 -15.14 -17.65
C GLU A 199 -4.51 -16.45 -16.97
N TRP A 200 -3.43 -17.05 -17.46
CA TRP A 200 -2.82 -18.26 -16.91
C TRP A 200 -1.37 -17.95 -16.54
N ILE A 201 -1.00 -18.30 -15.32
CA ILE A 201 0.39 -18.32 -14.86
C ILE A 201 0.87 -19.76 -15.02
N VAL A 202 1.80 -20.00 -15.94
CA VAL A 202 2.44 -21.32 -16.13
C VAL A 202 3.93 -21.23 -15.82
N GLY A 203 4.51 -22.23 -15.17
CA GLY A 203 5.91 -22.17 -14.78
C GLY A 203 6.61 -23.52 -14.60
N ALA A 204 7.91 -23.52 -14.88
CA ALA A 204 8.82 -24.64 -14.67
C ALA A 204 10.28 -24.15 -14.62
N PRO A 205 11.23 -24.93 -14.08
CA PRO A 205 12.65 -24.64 -14.23
C PRO A 205 13.09 -24.80 -15.71
N PRO A 206 13.96 -23.92 -16.24
CA PRO A 206 14.50 -24.06 -17.60
C PRO A 206 15.22 -25.39 -17.84
N VAL A 207 15.25 -25.85 -19.09
CA VAL A 207 15.88 -27.12 -19.48
C VAL A 207 17.01 -26.92 -20.50
N GLY A 208 18.08 -27.68 -20.34
CA GLY A 208 19.22 -27.70 -21.27
C GLY A 208 18.98 -28.64 -22.46
N ALA A 209 19.78 -28.48 -23.51
CA ALA A 209 19.65 -29.24 -24.77
C ALA A 209 19.72 -30.78 -24.62
N SER A 210 20.21 -31.30 -23.49
CA SER A 210 20.25 -32.73 -23.13
C SER A 210 19.16 -33.17 -22.13
N GLY A 211 18.09 -32.37 -21.99
CA GLY A 211 16.95 -32.65 -21.09
C GLY A 211 17.25 -32.45 -19.59
N GLN A 212 18.43 -31.91 -19.25
CA GLN A 212 18.80 -31.58 -17.88
C GLN A 212 18.01 -30.38 -17.38
N VAL A 213 17.56 -30.40 -16.13
CA VAL A 213 16.79 -29.32 -15.48
C VAL A 213 17.74 -28.34 -14.79
N GLN A 214 17.47 -27.03 -14.84
CA GLN A 214 18.20 -26.03 -14.06
C GLN A 214 17.81 -26.20 -12.57
N PRO A 215 18.75 -26.45 -11.64
CA PRO A 215 18.40 -26.84 -10.27
C PRO A 215 17.84 -25.71 -9.40
N GLN A 216 18.24 -24.46 -9.68
CA GLN A 216 18.07 -23.30 -8.80
C GLN A 216 17.12 -22.25 -9.38
N LEU A 217 17.11 -22.06 -10.71
CA LEU A 217 16.24 -21.08 -11.36
C LEU A 217 14.85 -21.65 -11.65
N MET A 218 13.83 -20.87 -11.33
CA MET A 218 12.44 -21.06 -11.77
C MET A 218 12.06 -19.98 -12.79
N VAL A 219 11.19 -20.30 -13.73
CA VAL A 219 10.60 -19.32 -14.65
C VAL A 219 9.09 -19.47 -14.69
N PHE A 220 8.39 -18.35 -14.64
CA PHE A 220 6.94 -18.25 -14.79
C PHE A 220 6.60 -17.31 -15.96
N PHE A 221 5.52 -17.64 -16.66
CA PHE A 221 4.88 -16.77 -17.64
C PHE A 221 3.45 -16.51 -17.18
N ALA A 222 3.15 -15.27 -16.76
CA ALA A 222 1.79 -14.81 -16.50
C ALA A 222 1.21 -14.24 -17.81
N ILE A 223 0.36 -15.02 -18.48
CA ILE A 223 -0.06 -14.79 -19.87
C ILE A 223 -1.52 -14.35 -19.89
N ARG A 224 -1.75 -13.04 -19.95
CA ARG A 224 -3.07 -12.40 -20.07
C ARG A 224 -3.45 -12.29 -21.54
N ALA A 225 -4.21 -13.26 -22.02
CA ALA A 225 -4.71 -13.34 -23.39
C ALA A 225 -6.02 -12.55 -23.57
N TYR A 226 -6.14 -11.87 -24.70
CA TYR A 226 -7.26 -11.00 -25.05
C TYR A 226 -7.86 -11.38 -26.41
N GLY A 227 -9.18 -11.36 -26.50
CA GLY A 227 -9.93 -11.70 -27.71
C GLY A 227 -11.27 -12.38 -27.40
N GLN A 228 -12.06 -12.67 -28.44
CA GLN A 228 -13.34 -13.36 -28.32
C GLN A 228 -13.38 -14.52 -29.30
N GLY A 229 -13.41 -15.76 -28.80
CA GLY A 229 -13.36 -17.00 -29.59
C GLY A 229 -12.05 -17.27 -30.34
N ALA A 230 -11.09 -16.35 -30.29
CA ALA A 230 -9.71 -16.50 -30.74
C ALA A 230 -8.83 -15.43 -30.07
N VAL A 231 -7.56 -15.77 -29.80
CA VAL A 231 -6.57 -14.83 -29.25
C VAL A 231 -6.17 -13.82 -30.31
N ARG A 232 -6.26 -12.52 -30.00
CA ARG A 232 -5.78 -11.42 -30.86
C ARG A 232 -4.55 -10.72 -30.31
N SER A 233 -4.37 -10.74 -28.99
CA SER A 233 -3.16 -10.26 -28.33
C SER A 233 -2.96 -10.99 -27.02
N ALA A 234 -1.73 -11.01 -26.52
CA ALA A 234 -1.44 -11.43 -25.17
C ALA A 234 -0.38 -10.51 -24.56
N ARG A 235 -0.65 -10.02 -23.35
CA ARG A 235 0.36 -9.47 -22.45
C ARG A 235 0.97 -10.65 -21.72
N VAL A 236 2.28 -10.81 -21.76
CA VAL A 236 3.00 -11.82 -20.98
C VAL A 236 3.98 -11.13 -20.06
N ASP A 237 3.93 -11.47 -18.79
CA ASP A 237 4.98 -11.14 -17.84
C ASP A 237 5.86 -12.39 -17.64
N THR A 238 7.15 -12.28 -17.93
CA THR A 238 8.13 -13.36 -17.78
C THR A 238 8.93 -13.13 -16.51
N VAL A 239 8.64 -13.89 -15.45
CA VAL A 239 9.32 -13.81 -14.16
C VAL A 239 10.41 -14.88 -14.09
N VAL A 240 11.59 -14.52 -13.61
CA VAL A 240 12.73 -15.43 -13.38
C VAL A 240 13.18 -15.29 -11.94
N GLU A 241 13.28 -16.40 -11.23
CA GLU A 241 13.45 -16.41 -9.76
C GLU A 241 14.57 -17.38 -9.36
N ASN A 242 15.37 -17.01 -8.35
CA ASN A 242 16.44 -17.81 -7.76
C ASN A 242 16.15 -18.04 -6.27
N ASP A 243 14.90 -18.40 -5.96
CA ASP A 243 14.23 -18.15 -4.69
C ASP A 243 13.83 -19.41 -3.90
N TRP A 244 14.13 -20.62 -4.39
CA TRP A 244 13.74 -21.87 -3.71
C TRP A 244 14.25 -21.92 -2.27
N ALA A 245 13.33 -21.90 -1.30
CA ALA A 245 13.64 -21.79 0.13
C ALA A 245 14.56 -22.89 0.65
N TYR A 246 14.42 -24.10 0.08
CA TYR A 246 15.22 -25.28 0.40
C TYR A 246 15.98 -25.79 -0.83
N ALA A 247 16.69 -24.90 -1.53
CA ALA A 247 17.56 -25.26 -2.65
C ALA A 247 18.76 -26.13 -2.21
N ASP A 248 19.17 -27.06 -3.06
CA ASP A 248 20.51 -27.67 -2.93
C ASP A 248 21.59 -26.60 -3.21
N ALA A 249 22.34 -26.25 -2.16
CA ALA A 249 23.45 -25.29 -2.18
C ALA A 249 23.12 -23.94 -2.87
N PRO A 250 22.22 -23.10 -2.29
CA PRO A 250 21.86 -21.80 -2.86
C PRO A 250 23.10 -20.91 -3.06
N GLN A 251 23.03 -20.07 -4.09
CA GLN A 251 24.11 -19.20 -4.56
C GLN A 251 23.59 -18.18 -5.58
N ASN A 252 24.34 -17.10 -5.77
CA ASN A 252 24.22 -16.18 -6.90
C ASN A 252 24.58 -16.90 -8.22
N ILE A 253 23.94 -16.51 -9.33
CA ILE A 253 24.09 -17.15 -10.64
C ILE A 253 24.31 -16.11 -11.75
N ASP A 254 25.49 -16.14 -12.39
CA ASP A 254 25.78 -15.32 -13.57
C ASP A 254 25.24 -15.94 -14.86
N TYR A 255 24.43 -15.18 -15.60
CA TYR A 255 24.00 -15.56 -16.95
C TYR A 255 23.64 -14.35 -17.83
N SER A 256 23.52 -14.58 -19.13
CA SER A 256 22.82 -13.64 -20.04
C SER A 256 21.48 -14.25 -20.44
N ALA A 257 20.41 -13.46 -20.46
CA ALA A 257 19.08 -13.86 -20.90
C ALA A 257 18.72 -13.25 -22.26
N THR A 258 17.98 -14.00 -23.07
CA THR A 258 17.28 -13.50 -24.26
C THR A 258 15.82 -13.92 -24.19
N LEU A 259 14.90 -12.96 -24.21
CA LEU A 259 13.46 -13.19 -24.27
C LEU A 259 12.95 -12.94 -25.70
N GLN A 260 12.15 -13.86 -26.21
CA GLN A 260 11.68 -13.88 -27.60
C GLN A 260 10.15 -13.99 -27.62
N ILE A 261 9.50 -13.06 -28.32
CA ILE A 261 8.07 -13.07 -28.65
C ILE A 261 7.93 -13.08 -30.17
N PRO A 262 7.10 -13.95 -30.78
CA PRO A 262 6.90 -13.96 -32.23
C PRO A 262 6.46 -12.59 -32.75
N GLY A 263 7.14 -12.09 -33.79
CA GLY A 263 6.85 -10.77 -34.38
C GLY A 263 7.36 -9.56 -33.57
N ARG A 264 8.28 -9.76 -32.61
CA ARG A 264 8.97 -8.71 -31.86
C ARG A 264 10.49 -8.87 -31.96
N SER A 265 11.23 -7.80 -31.73
CA SER A 265 12.67 -7.87 -31.47
C SER A 265 12.92 -8.57 -30.12
N PRO A 266 13.92 -9.47 -30.00
CA PRO A 266 14.26 -10.06 -28.71
C PRO A 266 14.72 -9.01 -27.69
N VAL A 267 14.32 -9.18 -26.43
CA VAL A 267 14.90 -8.44 -25.29
C VAL A 267 16.13 -9.19 -24.83
N GLN A 268 17.25 -8.49 -24.63
CA GLN A 268 18.52 -9.07 -24.21
C GLN A 268 18.99 -8.44 -22.90
N ILE A 269 19.34 -9.29 -21.93
CA ILE A 269 19.92 -8.90 -20.64
C ILE A 269 21.29 -9.59 -20.59
N GLY A 270 22.37 -8.81 -20.65
CA GLY A 270 23.74 -9.34 -20.68
C GLY A 270 24.39 -9.33 -19.31
N HIS A 271 25.07 -10.43 -18.94
CA HIS A 271 25.90 -10.53 -17.73
C HIS A 271 25.17 -10.16 -16.43
N LEU A 272 23.96 -10.69 -16.25
CA LEU A 272 23.21 -10.55 -15.01
C LEU A 272 23.77 -11.49 -13.94
N GLY A 273 24.30 -10.93 -12.86
CA GLY A 273 24.53 -11.66 -11.61
C GLY A 273 23.22 -11.72 -10.83
N HIS A 274 22.45 -12.79 -11.00
CA HIS A 274 21.17 -12.97 -10.30
C HIS A 274 21.45 -13.44 -8.86
N TYR A 275 21.14 -12.60 -7.87
CA TYR A 275 21.37 -12.96 -6.47
C TYR A 275 20.52 -14.16 -6.03
N ALA A 276 20.93 -14.88 -4.99
CA ALA A 276 20.05 -15.86 -4.34
C ALA A 276 18.93 -15.16 -3.58
N HIS A 277 17.78 -15.82 -3.48
CA HIS A 277 16.58 -15.29 -2.83
C HIS A 277 16.11 -13.97 -3.45
N ALA A 278 16.37 -13.80 -4.75
CA ALA A 278 15.97 -12.66 -5.56
C ALA A 278 15.20 -13.12 -6.81
N ARG A 279 14.54 -12.16 -7.46
CA ARG A 279 13.69 -12.33 -8.64
C ARG A 279 13.73 -11.08 -9.53
N TRP A 280 13.39 -11.26 -10.80
CA TRP A 280 13.09 -10.15 -11.71
C TRP A 280 12.03 -10.58 -12.72
N HIS A 281 11.45 -9.60 -13.41
CA HIS A 281 10.44 -9.85 -14.43
C HIS A 281 10.60 -8.96 -15.66
N GLN A 282 9.89 -9.31 -16.73
CA GLN A 282 9.88 -8.56 -17.99
C GLN A 282 8.53 -8.75 -18.69
N VAL A 283 7.75 -7.68 -18.72
CA VAL A 283 6.49 -7.62 -19.49
C VAL A 283 6.79 -7.44 -20.98
N ALA A 284 6.08 -8.17 -21.83
CA ALA A 284 6.12 -8.08 -23.28
C ALA A 284 4.72 -8.34 -23.91
N TRP A 285 4.56 -8.03 -25.20
CA TRP A 285 3.27 -8.09 -25.90
C TRP A 285 3.32 -8.82 -27.24
N TYR A 286 2.41 -9.77 -27.42
CA TYR A 286 2.17 -10.56 -28.64
C TYR A 286 0.90 -10.11 -29.36
N GLY A 287 0.87 -10.26 -30.69
CA GLY A 287 -0.34 -10.10 -31.52
C GLY A 287 -0.53 -8.68 -32.08
N ASP A 288 -1.79 -8.23 -32.14
CA ASP A 288 -2.19 -6.91 -32.66
C ASP A 288 -1.45 -5.73 -31.99
N HIS A 289 -1.17 -5.82 -30.68
CA HIS A 289 -0.52 -4.74 -29.91
C HIS A 289 0.96 -4.99 -29.60
N SER A 290 1.76 -3.93 -29.70
CA SER A 290 3.22 -3.99 -29.48
C SER A 290 3.67 -3.62 -28.06
N ALA A 291 2.80 -2.95 -27.29
CA ALA A 291 2.94 -2.59 -25.89
C ALA A 291 1.55 -2.47 -25.25
N GLU A 292 1.48 -2.10 -23.96
CA GLU A 292 0.21 -1.72 -23.32
C GLU A 292 -0.42 -0.55 -24.08
N PRO A 293 -1.67 -0.65 -24.60
CA PRO A 293 -2.24 0.38 -25.48
C PRO A 293 -2.84 1.57 -24.73
N TRP A 294 -3.25 1.36 -23.47
CA TRP A 294 -3.97 2.32 -22.63
C TRP A 294 -3.40 2.38 -21.21
N PHE A 295 -3.42 3.56 -20.60
CA PHE A 295 -3.28 3.75 -19.16
C PHE A 295 -4.65 4.05 -18.55
N ALA A 296 -5.06 3.25 -17.56
CA ALA A 296 -6.26 3.47 -16.76
C ALA A 296 -5.96 4.41 -15.58
N ALA A 297 -6.20 5.71 -15.79
CA ALA A 297 -5.99 6.75 -14.80
C ALA A 297 -7.17 6.79 -13.81
N LEU A 298 -7.01 6.14 -12.66
CA LEU A 298 -8.05 6.00 -11.62
C LEU A 298 -8.38 7.34 -10.94
N SER A 299 -9.58 7.46 -10.36
CA SER A 299 -10.00 8.64 -9.61
C SER A 299 -9.33 8.69 -8.22
N GLY A 300 -8.30 9.54 -8.06
CA GLY A 300 -7.56 9.74 -6.80
C GLY A 300 -8.45 10.08 -5.60
N PRO A 301 -9.42 11.01 -5.72
CA PRO A 301 -10.40 11.29 -4.66
C PRO A 301 -11.29 10.10 -4.29
N TYR A 302 -11.46 9.12 -5.17
CA TYR A 302 -12.13 7.87 -4.82
C TYR A 302 -11.18 6.88 -4.14
N LEU A 303 -9.94 6.70 -4.66
CA LEU A 303 -8.91 5.85 -4.05
C LEU A 303 -8.70 6.20 -2.57
N GLN A 304 -8.41 7.48 -2.27
CA GLN A 304 -8.19 8.00 -0.92
C GLN A 304 -9.46 8.01 -0.03
N ALA A 305 -10.63 7.73 -0.61
CA ALA A 305 -11.88 7.58 0.13
C ALA A 305 -12.28 6.09 0.31
N THR A 306 -11.51 5.15 -0.24
CA THR A 306 -11.50 3.75 0.23
C THR A 306 -10.57 3.60 1.44
N PRO A 307 -10.72 2.56 2.28
CA PRO A 307 -9.72 2.22 3.29
C PRO A 307 -8.41 1.62 2.74
N ALA A 308 -8.24 1.55 1.41
CA ALA A 308 -7.10 0.86 0.82
C ALA A 308 -5.81 1.70 0.79
N VAL A 309 -5.88 3.02 0.90
CA VAL A 309 -4.71 3.91 0.92
C VAL A 309 -4.94 5.09 1.88
N PRO A 310 -3.89 5.73 2.41
CA PRO A 310 -4.03 6.92 3.24
C PRO A 310 -4.72 8.07 2.48
N ARG A 311 -5.35 8.98 3.23
CA ARG A 311 -5.67 10.31 2.71
C ARG A 311 -4.48 11.22 2.80
N TYR A 312 -4.31 12.04 1.78
CA TYR A 312 -3.25 13.03 1.68
C TYR A 312 -3.82 14.44 1.59
N GLU A 313 -2.98 15.44 1.85
CA GLU A 313 -3.26 16.83 1.50
C GLU A 313 -3.39 17.00 -0.02
N ASP A 314 -4.13 18.02 -0.46
CA ASP A 314 -4.23 18.40 -1.87
C ASP A 314 -2.92 19.09 -2.31
N VAL A 315 -1.94 18.28 -2.72
CA VAL A 315 -0.57 18.69 -3.02
C VAL A 315 -0.30 18.58 -4.52
N GLN A 316 -0.01 19.71 -5.15
CA GLN A 316 0.49 19.73 -6.53
C GLN A 316 1.98 19.37 -6.55
N LEU A 317 2.28 18.10 -6.84
CA LEU A 317 3.66 17.57 -6.96
C LEU A 317 4.53 18.43 -7.89
N ASP A 318 5.81 18.59 -7.53
CA ASP A 318 6.74 19.39 -8.31
C ASP A 318 6.98 18.82 -9.73
N SER A 319 6.83 19.70 -10.71
CA SER A 319 7.05 19.39 -12.13
C SER A 319 8.52 19.12 -12.49
N GLN A 320 9.50 19.69 -11.76
CA GLN A 320 10.91 19.38 -11.98
C GLN A 320 11.24 17.98 -11.46
N MET A 321 10.86 17.63 -10.23
CA MET A 321 10.93 16.26 -9.71
C MET A 321 10.29 15.26 -10.68
N LEU A 322 9.03 15.47 -11.08
CA LEU A 322 8.33 14.58 -12.01
C LEU A 322 8.97 14.51 -13.41
N SER A 323 9.91 15.39 -13.77
CA SER A 323 10.70 15.29 -15.02
C SER A 323 11.93 14.39 -14.89
N GLN A 324 12.29 13.97 -13.67
CA GLN A 324 13.52 13.24 -13.34
C GLN A 324 13.27 11.85 -12.73
N VAL A 325 12.04 11.55 -12.29
CA VAL A 325 11.66 10.24 -11.73
C VAL A 325 11.89 9.08 -12.70
N ARG A 326 12.29 7.92 -12.18
CA ARG A 326 12.50 6.69 -12.97
C ARG A 326 11.20 6.22 -13.62
N GLN A 327 11.31 5.51 -14.75
CA GLN A 327 10.16 5.01 -15.52
C GLN A 327 10.20 3.49 -15.76
N SER A 328 11.28 2.83 -15.36
CA SER A 328 11.54 1.39 -15.45
C SER A 328 12.74 1.06 -14.57
N CYS A 329 12.76 -0.11 -13.93
CA CYS A 329 13.98 -0.62 -13.31
C CYS A 329 14.67 -1.68 -14.19
N ALA A 330 15.97 -1.88 -13.99
CA ALA A 330 16.70 -2.98 -14.60
C ALA A 330 16.69 -4.21 -13.66
N PRO A 331 16.74 -5.45 -14.17
CA PRO A 331 16.95 -6.62 -13.32
C PRO A 331 18.16 -6.47 -12.40
N MET A 332 17.96 -6.68 -11.10
CA MET A 332 18.94 -6.51 -10.02
C MET A 332 19.43 -5.05 -9.77
N ASP A 333 18.79 -4.03 -10.35
CA ASP A 333 18.92 -2.62 -9.90
C ASP A 333 17.96 -2.37 -8.71
N HIS A 334 18.37 -1.53 -7.77
CA HIS A 334 17.58 -1.10 -6.60
C HIS A 334 16.76 0.17 -6.87
N CYS A 335 17.01 0.83 -7.99
CA CYS A 335 16.33 2.04 -8.44
C CYS A 335 16.36 3.22 -7.44
N ASP A 336 15.22 3.66 -6.91
CA ASP A 336 15.13 4.74 -5.92
C ASP A 336 14.87 4.19 -4.50
N VAL A 337 14.88 2.85 -4.33
CA VAL A 337 14.91 2.16 -3.03
C VAL A 337 16.33 2.23 -2.46
N MET A 338 16.50 2.57 -1.17
CA MET A 338 17.83 2.55 -0.53
C MET A 338 18.43 1.13 -0.52
N ASP A 339 19.62 1.00 -1.10
CA ASP A 339 20.42 -0.23 -1.22
C ASP A 339 20.69 -0.89 0.15
N HIS A 340 21.19 -0.10 1.09
CA HIS A 340 21.36 -0.45 2.49
C HIS A 340 20.21 0.13 3.30
N MET A 341 19.12 -0.63 3.48
CA MET A 341 17.92 -0.13 4.14
C MET A 341 18.19 0.29 5.59
N GLU A 342 19.12 -0.34 6.29
CA GLU A 342 19.49 -0.01 7.68
C GLU A 342 20.16 1.36 7.86
N ALA A 343 20.55 2.02 6.75
CA ALA A 343 21.24 3.30 6.75
C ALA A 343 20.46 4.44 7.44
N THR A 344 21.12 5.11 8.40
CA THR A 344 20.49 6.14 9.24
C THR A 344 20.12 7.40 8.46
N GLY A 345 18.83 7.69 8.32
CA GLY A 345 18.36 8.94 7.74
C GLY A 345 16.86 8.95 7.43
N ALA A 346 16.42 9.97 6.69
CA ALA A 346 15.22 9.87 5.87
C ALA A 346 15.57 9.11 4.57
N GLN A 347 14.62 8.33 4.06
CA GLN A 347 14.77 7.54 2.82
C GLN A 347 13.45 7.62 2.03
N ALA A 348 13.51 7.50 0.70
CA ALA A 348 12.33 7.59 -0.17
C ALA A 348 11.26 6.52 0.15
N GLN A 349 11.69 5.32 0.58
CA GLN A 349 10.75 4.25 0.94
C GLN A 349 10.02 4.45 2.28
N ILE A 350 10.51 5.30 3.19
CA ILE A 350 10.00 5.38 4.56
C ILE A 350 8.70 6.19 4.61
N GLY A 351 7.60 5.52 4.93
CA GLY A 351 6.31 6.14 5.20
C GLY A 351 5.16 5.13 5.28
N PRO A 352 3.91 5.64 5.43
CA PRO A 352 2.67 4.91 5.21
C PRO A 352 2.68 4.14 3.88
N LEU A 353 3.09 4.84 2.83
CA LEU A 353 3.45 4.36 1.51
C LEU A 353 4.81 5.00 1.16
N PRO A 354 5.63 4.40 0.28
CA PRO A 354 6.84 5.05 -0.20
C PRO A 354 6.53 6.28 -1.08
N GLN A 355 7.55 7.10 -1.35
CA GLN A 355 7.42 8.36 -2.10
C GLN A 355 6.78 8.18 -3.48
N TRP A 356 7.18 7.16 -4.24
CA TRP A 356 6.62 6.84 -5.56
C TRP A 356 5.14 6.43 -5.51
N SER A 357 4.77 5.54 -4.59
CA SER A 357 3.38 5.07 -4.42
C SER A 357 2.45 6.17 -3.90
N SER A 358 2.93 7.02 -2.98
CA SER A 358 2.15 8.17 -2.50
C SER A 358 2.02 9.26 -3.57
N ALA A 359 3.05 9.49 -4.39
CA ALA A 359 2.95 10.37 -5.57
C ALA A 359 1.90 9.88 -6.57
N TYR A 360 1.79 8.56 -6.80
CA TYR A 360 0.69 7.99 -7.60
C TYR A 360 -0.68 8.18 -6.93
N VAL A 361 -0.81 7.94 -5.61
CA VAL A 361 -2.11 8.11 -4.90
C VAL A 361 -2.58 9.57 -4.87
N VAL A 362 -1.65 10.53 -4.87
CA VAL A 362 -1.95 11.97 -4.97
C VAL A 362 -2.26 12.38 -6.42
N ASN A 363 -1.51 11.87 -7.41
CA ASN A 363 -1.66 12.24 -8.83
C ASN A 363 -1.75 11.02 -9.77
N PRO A 364 -2.83 10.20 -9.69
CA PRO A 364 -2.99 8.98 -10.50
C PRO A 364 -3.35 9.25 -11.97
N HIS A 365 -3.40 10.52 -12.38
CA HIS A 365 -3.63 10.93 -13.76
C HIS A 365 -2.33 11.19 -14.54
N ASP A 366 -1.19 11.32 -13.86
CA ASP A 366 0.11 11.45 -14.50
C ASP A 366 0.78 10.08 -14.62
N TYR A 367 0.88 9.56 -15.85
CA TYR A 367 1.49 8.26 -16.15
C TYR A 367 2.93 8.13 -15.64
N ARG A 368 3.65 9.24 -15.42
CA ARG A 368 5.00 9.22 -14.85
C ARG A 368 5.02 8.73 -13.41
N THR A 369 4.01 9.08 -12.59
CA THR A 369 3.90 8.59 -11.21
C THR A 369 3.61 7.10 -11.17
N TYR A 370 2.75 6.63 -12.09
CA TYR A 370 2.46 5.20 -12.26
C TYR A 370 3.71 4.42 -12.67
N ARG A 371 4.48 4.91 -13.66
CA ARG A 371 5.73 4.26 -14.10
C ARG A 371 6.87 4.34 -13.08
N TRP A 372 6.90 5.38 -12.25
CA TRP A 372 7.80 5.48 -11.09
C TRP A 372 7.44 4.42 -10.04
N MET A 373 6.17 4.39 -9.62
CA MET A 373 5.64 3.41 -8.67
C MET A 373 5.88 1.97 -9.09
N LEU A 374 5.71 1.65 -10.38
CA LEU A 374 6.04 0.32 -10.89
C LEU A 374 7.56 0.08 -10.84
N ALA A 375 8.40 0.98 -11.37
CA ALA A 375 9.85 0.79 -11.37
C ALA A 375 10.43 0.46 -9.98
N ASP A 376 10.05 1.19 -8.94
CA ASP A 376 10.54 0.94 -7.57
C ASP A 376 9.78 -0.19 -6.85
N SER A 377 8.72 -0.75 -7.44
CA SER A 377 8.15 -2.04 -7.05
C SER A 377 8.82 -3.21 -7.77
N ASP A 378 9.27 -3.02 -9.02
CA ASP A 378 10.06 -3.98 -9.80
C ASP A 378 11.42 -4.22 -9.10
N ALA A 379 12.02 -3.15 -8.57
CA ALA A 379 13.30 -3.12 -7.84
C ALA A 379 13.32 -3.93 -6.54
N LEU A 380 12.18 -4.13 -5.88
CA LEU A 380 12.08 -4.90 -4.63
C LEU A 380 12.49 -6.38 -4.84
N GLY A 381 12.26 -6.90 -6.05
CA GLY A 381 12.68 -8.26 -6.44
C GLY A 381 14.19 -8.49 -6.34
N ALA A 382 15.01 -7.44 -6.40
CA ALA A 382 16.46 -7.54 -6.30
C ALA A 382 16.98 -7.91 -4.90
N TYR A 383 16.18 -7.68 -3.84
CA TYR A 383 16.60 -7.96 -2.46
C TYR A 383 16.53 -9.46 -2.16
N SER A 384 17.50 -9.98 -1.41
CA SER A 384 17.62 -11.41 -1.06
C SER A 384 16.62 -11.84 0.04
N ILE A 385 15.31 -11.58 -0.18
CA ILE A 385 14.21 -11.79 0.77
C ILE A 385 13.22 -12.88 0.32
N HIS A 386 13.39 -13.45 -0.88
CA HIS A 386 12.43 -14.33 -1.53
C HIS A 386 12.69 -15.81 -1.22
N PHE A 387 11.71 -16.44 -0.57
CA PHE A 387 11.76 -17.85 -0.18
C PHE A 387 10.49 -18.54 -0.71
N ARG A 388 10.61 -19.38 -1.74
CA ARG A 388 9.49 -20.10 -2.39
C ARG A 388 9.53 -21.59 -2.09
N GLU A 389 8.36 -22.19 -1.84
CA GLU A 389 8.22 -23.65 -1.74
C GLU A 389 8.26 -24.33 -3.11
N ARG A 390 9.09 -25.37 -3.25
CA ARG A 390 9.12 -26.18 -4.48
C ARG A 390 7.85 -27.00 -4.71
N ASP A 391 7.23 -27.51 -3.64
CA ASP A 391 6.11 -28.44 -3.72
C ASP A 391 4.78 -27.78 -4.12
N THR A 392 4.59 -26.50 -3.78
CA THR A 392 3.38 -25.74 -4.11
C THR A 392 3.60 -24.59 -5.08
N GLY A 393 4.84 -24.15 -5.26
CA GLY A 393 5.18 -22.97 -6.06
C GLY A 393 4.69 -21.65 -5.48
N ASN A 394 4.23 -21.61 -4.22
CA ASN A 394 3.87 -20.37 -3.51
C ASN A 394 5.06 -19.87 -2.67
N PRO A 395 5.04 -18.60 -2.23
CA PRO A 395 5.91 -18.13 -1.15
C PRO A 395 5.83 -19.06 0.08
N LEU A 396 6.90 -19.06 0.86
CA LEU A 396 7.05 -19.89 2.05
C LEU A 396 6.19 -19.31 3.19
N SER A 397 5.15 -20.03 3.61
CA SER A 397 4.26 -19.54 4.67
C SER A 397 4.66 -20.02 6.07
N LEU A 398 4.61 -19.11 7.04
CA LEU A 398 4.84 -19.39 8.46
C LEU A 398 3.89 -20.43 9.06
N ASP A 399 2.65 -20.52 8.56
CA ASP A 399 1.65 -21.52 8.98
C ASP A 399 2.14 -22.97 8.78
N ARG A 400 3.03 -23.16 7.79
CA ARG A 400 3.61 -24.45 7.42
C ARG A 400 5.07 -24.62 7.84
N HIS A 401 5.75 -23.52 8.13
CA HIS A 401 7.14 -23.49 8.58
C HIS A 401 7.27 -22.64 9.86
N PRO A 402 6.63 -23.07 10.96
CA PRO A 402 6.50 -22.29 12.19
C PRO A 402 7.86 -21.98 12.85
N CYS A 403 8.91 -22.73 12.52
CA CYS A 403 10.22 -22.64 13.14
C CYS A 403 11.31 -22.09 12.19
N ALA A 404 10.97 -21.74 10.95
CA ALA A 404 11.88 -21.08 10.02
C ALA A 404 12.25 -19.66 10.48
N THR A 405 13.50 -19.25 10.28
CA THR A 405 13.97 -17.91 10.66
C THR A 405 15.20 -17.50 9.87
N LEU A 406 15.36 -16.20 9.65
CA LEU A 406 16.50 -15.60 8.95
C LEU A 406 17.54 -15.00 9.90
N ILE A 407 17.27 -14.99 11.21
CA ILE A 407 18.20 -14.47 12.23
C ILE A 407 19.31 -15.48 12.58
N GLY A 408 19.13 -16.75 12.22
CA GLY A 408 20.10 -17.82 12.45
C GLY A 408 19.63 -19.17 11.90
N PRO A 409 20.43 -20.24 12.04
CA PRO A 409 20.02 -21.57 11.61
C PRO A 409 18.89 -22.10 12.50
N ALA A 410 17.78 -22.55 11.91
CA ALA A 410 16.65 -23.09 12.68
C ALA A 410 17.04 -24.36 13.49
N GLU A 411 16.75 -24.32 14.78
CA GLU A 411 16.96 -25.43 15.71
C GLU A 411 15.70 -26.30 15.84
N GLN A 412 15.61 -27.34 15.02
CA GLN A 412 14.48 -28.29 15.03
C GLN A 412 14.20 -28.89 16.42
N SER A 413 15.24 -29.12 17.24
CA SER A 413 15.11 -29.60 18.63
C SER A 413 14.52 -28.58 19.61
N GLN A 414 14.40 -27.30 19.23
CA GLN A 414 13.73 -26.24 19.99
C GLN A 414 12.37 -25.85 19.35
N CYS A 415 11.93 -26.56 18.31
CA CYS A 415 10.68 -26.30 17.61
C CYS A 415 9.47 -26.86 18.41
N GLN A 416 8.91 -26.03 19.29
CA GLN A 416 7.78 -26.43 20.16
C GLN A 416 6.43 -26.44 19.43
N ALA A 417 6.33 -25.81 18.25
CA ALA A 417 5.10 -25.73 17.46
C ALA A 417 5.04 -26.77 16.33
N ALA A 418 3.84 -27.27 16.06
CA ALA A 418 3.53 -28.07 14.88
C ALA A 418 3.10 -27.17 13.71
N PRO A 419 3.37 -27.56 12.43
CA PRO A 419 4.05 -28.78 12.01
C PRO A 419 5.56 -28.79 12.31
N HIS A 420 6.08 -29.93 12.77
CA HIS A 420 7.51 -30.10 13.07
C HIS A 420 8.28 -30.52 11.82
N GLY A 421 8.66 -29.56 10.97
CA GLY A 421 9.56 -29.74 9.82
C GLY A 421 11.04 -29.69 10.21
N ASP A 422 11.95 -29.83 9.24
CA ASP A 422 13.32 -29.32 9.37
C ASP A 422 13.41 -27.96 8.67
N ASP A 423 12.91 -26.92 9.34
CA ASP A 423 12.76 -25.56 8.83
C ASP A 423 14.09 -24.79 8.65
N ARG A 424 15.22 -25.52 8.58
CA ARG A 424 16.55 -24.92 8.47
C ARG A 424 16.88 -24.64 7.01
N PHE A 425 16.89 -23.36 6.66
CA PHE A 425 17.36 -22.91 5.35
C PHE A 425 18.77 -23.46 5.02
N PRO A 426 18.99 -23.99 3.81
CA PRO A 426 20.30 -24.49 3.40
C PRO A 426 21.35 -23.39 3.43
N ARG A 427 22.54 -23.69 3.96
CA ARG A 427 23.62 -22.72 4.01
C ARG A 427 24.07 -22.32 2.61
N CYS A 428 23.94 -21.03 2.28
CA CYS A 428 24.62 -20.46 1.13
C CYS A 428 26.15 -20.36 1.31
N VAL A 429 26.88 -20.45 0.20
CA VAL A 429 28.35 -20.28 0.13
C VAL A 429 28.76 -19.05 -0.69
N ASN A 430 27.93 -18.58 -1.61
CA ASN A 430 28.18 -17.44 -2.49
C ASN A 430 26.87 -16.64 -2.69
N CYS A 431 26.46 -15.86 -1.69
CA CYS A 431 25.24 -15.03 -1.73
C CYS A 431 25.53 -13.56 -1.41
N ASP A 432 26.76 -13.10 -1.67
CA ASP A 432 27.14 -11.71 -1.41
C ASP A 432 26.31 -10.81 -2.35
N THR A 433 25.54 -9.90 -1.76
CA THR A 433 24.65 -8.96 -2.45
C THR A 433 24.98 -7.54 -2.00
N PRO A 434 24.90 -6.51 -2.86
CA PRO A 434 25.04 -5.12 -2.46
C PRO A 434 23.76 -4.54 -1.81
N LEU A 435 22.72 -5.36 -1.62
CA LEU A 435 21.40 -4.92 -1.15
C LEU A 435 21.04 -5.57 0.19
N GLU A 436 20.82 -4.75 1.23
CA GLU A 436 20.48 -5.18 2.59
C GLU A 436 19.08 -4.71 2.97
N ALA A 437 18.16 -5.66 3.18
CA ALA A 437 16.78 -5.40 3.58
C ALA A 437 16.65 -5.33 5.11
N GLU A 438 15.98 -4.29 5.65
CA GLU A 438 15.83 -4.10 7.10
C GLU A 438 14.37 -3.80 7.52
N SER A 439 13.91 -4.57 8.50
CA SER A 439 12.54 -4.56 9.05
C SER A 439 12.02 -3.18 9.51
N ALA A 440 12.87 -2.29 10.03
CA ALA A 440 12.48 -0.95 10.46
C ALA A 440 12.70 0.15 9.40
N HIS A 441 13.13 -0.18 8.19
CA HIS A 441 13.30 0.81 7.11
C HIS A 441 12.57 0.44 5.81
N HIS A 442 12.14 -0.81 5.62
CA HIS A 442 11.36 -1.22 4.44
C HIS A 442 10.08 -0.38 4.22
N GLY A 443 9.86 0.04 2.98
CA GLY A 443 8.63 0.71 2.56
C GLY A 443 7.45 -0.25 2.44
N ALA A 444 6.26 0.28 2.12
CA ALA A 444 5.10 -0.55 1.80
C ALA A 444 5.35 -1.29 0.46
N PRO A 445 5.60 -2.61 0.46
CA PRO A 445 6.26 -3.29 -0.64
C PRO A 445 5.24 -3.76 -1.69
N ALA A 446 5.36 -3.25 -2.92
CA ALA A 446 4.49 -3.53 -4.08
C ALA A 446 2.96 -3.37 -3.88
N TYR A 447 2.50 -2.99 -2.68
CA TYR A 447 1.10 -2.96 -2.29
C TYR A 447 0.21 -2.14 -3.23
N VAL A 448 0.58 -0.88 -3.52
CA VAL A 448 -0.18 -0.02 -4.43
C VAL A 448 -0.03 -0.48 -5.88
N ALA A 449 1.13 -1.03 -6.27
CA ALA A 449 1.31 -1.62 -7.59
C ALA A 449 0.34 -2.79 -7.83
N TYR A 450 0.19 -3.72 -6.87
CA TYR A 450 -0.84 -4.76 -6.95
C TYR A 450 -2.27 -4.17 -6.92
N LEU A 451 -2.52 -3.22 -6.02
CA LEU A 451 -3.83 -2.56 -5.84
C LEU A 451 -4.41 -2.01 -7.15
N VAL A 452 -3.57 -1.42 -8.01
CA VAL A 452 -4.02 -0.72 -9.22
C VAL A 452 -3.67 -1.40 -10.55
N THR A 453 -2.80 -2.40 -10.56
CA THR A 453 -2.59 -3.26 -11.75
C THR A 453 -3.48 -4.50 -11.73
N GLY A 454 -3.64 -5.12 -10.55
CA GLY A 454 -4.17 -6.48 -10.44
C GLY A 454 -3.20 -7.59 -10.88
N ASP A 455 -1.93 -7.27 -11.15
CA ASP A 455 -0.94 -8.21 -11.67
C ASP A 455 -0.41 -9.17 -10.59
N TRP A 456 -0.21 -10.43 -10.98
CA TRP A 456 0.27 -11.50 -10.08
C TRP A 456 1.70 -11.25 -9.54
N TYR A 457 2.60 -10.64 -10.33
CA TYR A 457 3.98 -10.39 -9.88
C TYR A 457 4.03 -9.55 -8.59
N TYR A 458 3.22 -8.49 -8.51
CA TYR A 458 3.13 -7.61 -7.34
C TYR A 458 2.30 -8.23 -6.19
N GLU A 459 1.36 -9.14 -6.46
CA GLU A 459 0.68 -9.94 -5.42
C GLU A 459 1.68 -10.87 -4.71
N GLN A 460 2.55 -11.53 -5.48
CA GLN A 460 3.63 -12.35 -4.96
C GLN A 460 4.65 -11.51 -4.19
N GLU A 461 5.02 -10.34 -4.72
CA GLU A 461 5.98 -9.43 -4.07
C GLU A 461 5.48 -8.98 -2.69
N LEU A 462 4.23 -8.52 -2.59
CA LEU A 462 3.58 -8.19 -1.31
C LEU A 462 3.55 -9.39 -0.35
N THR A 463 3.30 -10.60 -0.87
CA THR A 463 3.30 -11.84 -0.08
C THR A 463 4.69 -12.14 0.47
N PHE A 464 5.72 -12.18 -0.38
CA PHE A 464 7.11 -12.44 0.01
C PHE A 464 7.61 -11.50 1.10
N TRP A 465 7.35 -10.19 0.97
CA TRP A 465 7.75 -9.23 2.01
C TRP A 465 6.97 -9.38 3.30
N ALA A 466 5.70 -9.82 3.25
CA ALA A 466 4.89 -10.08 4.44
C ALA A 466 5.37 -11.34 5.20
N ASP A 467 5.67 -12.44 4.50
CA ASP A 467 6.29 -13.61 5.14
C ASP A 467 7.72 -13.28 5.62
N TRP A 468 8.51 -12.50 4.86
CA TRP A 468 9.88 -12.11 5.24
C TRP A 468 9.95 -11.36 6.57
N VAL A 469 9.06 -10.38 6.81
CA VAL A 469 9.06 -9.66 8.10
C VAL A 469 8.70 -10.55 9.30
N GLU A 470 8.09 -11.71 9.06
CA GLU A 470 7.83 -12.72 10.11
C GLU A 470 8.99 -13.72 10.25
N PHE A 471 9.69 -14.08 9.18
CA PHE A 471 10.93 -14.86 9.27
C PHE A 471 12.12 -14.06 9.81
N PHE A 472 12.14 -12.73 9.70
CA PHE A 472 13.18 -11.84 10.25
C PHE A 472 13.11 -11.65 11.78
N GLN A 473 12.75 -12.71 12.51
CA GLN A 473 12.77 -12.78 13.97
C GLN A 473 12.84 -14.23 14.47
N ASN A 474 13.25 -14.43 15.73
CA ASN A 474 13.32 -15.75 16.35
C ASN A 474 11.91 -16.36 16.52
N PRO A 475 11.70 -17.68 16.31
CA PRO A 475 10.36 -18.28 16.37
C PRO A 475 9.59 -18.04 17.67
N GLU A 476 10.24 -18.15 18.84
CA GLU A 476 9.60 -17.89 20.14
C GLU A 476 9.15 -16.43 20.31
N TYR A 477 9.81 -15.48 19.66
CA TYR A 477 9.49 -14.05 19.77
C TYR A 477 8.19 -13.67 19.04
N ARG A 478 7.86 -14.41 17.99
CA ARG A 478 6.60 -14.30 17.24
C ARG A 478 5.52 -15.29 17.67
N ASP A 479 5.77 -16.04 18.76
CA ASP A 479 4.93 -17.16 19.23
C ASP A 479 4.64 -18.15 18.09
N TYR A 480 5.71 -18.61 17.45
CA TYR A 480 5.71 -19.52 16.31
C TYR A 480 4.78 -19.01 15.18
N GLN A 481 3.83 -19.81 14.70
CA GLN A 481 2.91 -19.41 13.62
C GLN A 481 1.85 -18.37 14.01
N HIS A 482 1.91 -17.79 15.23
CA HIS A 482 1.02 -16.68 15.57
C HIS A 482 1.45 -15.33 14.96
N GLY A 483 2.68 -15.21 14.43
CA GLY A 483 3.10 -14.04 13.65
C GLY A 483 3.28 -12.75 14.47
N LEU A 484 3.54 -12.85 15.78
CA LEU A 484 3.63 -11.67 16.65
C LEU A 484 4.85 -10.79 16.31
N VAL A 485 4.69 -9.48 16.38
CA VAL A 485 5.71 -8.49 16.01
C VAL A 485 5.99 -7.58 17.21
N GLN A 486 6.64 -8.09 18.26
CA GLN A 486 6.72 -7.42 19.59
C GLN A 486 8.13 -7.21 20.17
N ARG A 487 9.19 -7.63 19.46
CA ARG A 487 10.57 -7.65 19.97
C ARG A 487 11.56 -6.71 19.27
N GLN A 488 11.11 -5.97 18.25
CA GLN A 488 11.91 -4.98 17.50
C GLN A 488 11.90 -3.59 18.16
N GLN A 489 12.62 -2.61 17.58
CA GLN A 489 12.35 -1.18 17.83
C GLN A 489 10.93 -0.79 17.34
N ILE A 490 10.36 0.29 17.89
CA ILE A 490 8.95 0.69 17.64
C ILE A 490 8.60 0.78 16.15
N ARG A 491 9.52 1.33 15.34
CA ARG A 491 9.35 1.45 13.89
C ARG A 491 9.39 0.11 13.15
N GLY A 492 10.22 -0.84 13.60
CA GLY A 492 10.21 -2.21 13.06
C GLY A 492 8.86 -2.88 13.34
N GLN A 493 8.36 -2.74 14.57
CA GLN A 493 7.01 -3.19 14.93
C GLN A 493 5.94 -2.51 14.04
N ALA A 494 6.04 -1.19 13.82
CA ALA A 494 5.10 -0.43 12.98
C ALA A 494 5.08 -0.89 11.51
N TRP A 495 6.24 -1.01 10.87
CA TRP A 495 6.32 -1.32 9.44
C TRP A 495 6.04 -2.80 9.13
N SER A 496 6.46 -3.73 9.98
CA SER A 496 6.04 -5.13 9.84
C SER A 496 4.53 -5.31 10.06
N LEU A 497 3.92 -4.62 11.04
CA LEU A 497 2.46 -4.63 11.22
C LEU A 497 1.70 -4.04 10.03
N ARG A 498 2.20 -2.96 9.42
CA ARG A 498 1.67 -2.42 8.17
C ARG A 498 1.70 -3.49 7.07
N THR A 499 2.86 -4.07 6.79
CA THR A 499 3.05 -5.00 5.66
C THR A 499 2.22 -6.28 5.81
N ILE A 500 2.14 -6.86 7.03
CA ILE A 500 1.26 -8.01 7.32
C ILE A 500 -0.23 -7.60 7.21
N GLY A 501 -0.59 -6.40 7.65
CA GLY A 501 -1.94 -5.82 7.51
C GLY A 501 -2.37 -5.63 6.06
N ASP A 502 -1.49 -5.07 5.24
CA ASP A 502 -1.68 -4.81 3.83
C ASP A 502 -1.86 -6.11 3.03
N ALA A 503 -1.09 -7.17 3.35
CA ALA A 503 -1.31 -8.52 2.82
C ALA A 503 -2.66 -9.11 3.28
N ALA A 504 -2.94 -9.08 4.59
CA ALA A 504 -4.21 -9.55 5.16
C ALA A 504 -5.44 -8.85 4.55
N TYR A 505 -5.33 -7.56 4.22
CA TYR A 505 -6.38 -6.75 3.60
C TYR A 505 -6.51 -7.04 2.09
N LEU A 506 -5.43 -6.90 1.32
CA LEU A 506 -5.50 -6.84 -0.16
C LEU A 506 -5.33 -8.17 -0.89
N LEU A 507 -4.63 -9.18 -0.34
CA LEU A 507 -4.46 -10.46 -1.04
C LEU A 507 -5.81 -11.08 -1.45
N PRO A 508 -5.88 -11.87 -2.53
CA PRO A 508 -7.12 -12.54 -2.94
C PRO A 508 -7.74 -13.39 -1.82
N ASP A 509 -9.08 -13.42 -1.76
CA ASP A 509 -9.82 -14.26 -0.80
C ASP A 509 -9.62 -15.77 -1.08
N ASP A 510 -9.14 -16.14 -2.27
CA ASP A 510 -8.72 -17.51 -2.65
C ASP A 510 -7.21 -17.77 -2.47
N SER A 511 -6.42 -16.77 -2.04
CA SER A 511 -4.96 -16.92 -1.89
C SER A 511 -4.64 -17.81 -0.68
N PRO A 512 -3.73 -18.79 -0.80
CA PRO A 512 -3.43 -19.73 0.29
C PRO A 512 -2.90 -19.03 1.56
N HIS A 513 -2.28 -17.86 1.42
CA HIS A 513 -1.75 -17.07 2.54
C HIS A 513 -2.81 -16.21 3.24
N LYS A 514 -4.00 -16.04 2.63
CA LYS A 514 -5.03 -15.10 3.11
C LYS A 514 -5.52 -15.40 4.51
N ALA A 515 -5.78 -16.68 4.81
CA ALA A 515 -6.27 -17.12 6.11
C ALA A 515 -5.21 -16.93 7.20
N PHE A 516 -3.94 -17.19 6.87
CA PHE A 516 -2.80 -17.02 7.76
C PHE A 516 -2.58 -15.54 8.13
N PHE A 517 -2.39 -14.62 7.18
CA PHE A 517 -2.14 -13.22 7.52
C PHE A 517 -3.32 -12.56 8.26
N ASN A 518 -4.57 -12.92 7.95
CA ASN A 518 -5.73 -12.47 8.74
C ASN A 518 -5.65 -12.94 10.21
N SER A 519 -5.16 -14.15 10.45
CA SER A 519 -4.88 -14.66 11.79
C SER A 519 -3.70 -13.92 12.44
N ALA A 520 -2.60 -13.67 11.73
CA ALA A 520 -1.43 -12.96 12.23
C ALA A 520 -1.78 -11.52 12.68
N VAL A 521 -2.54 -10.76 11.88
CA VAL A 521 -3.08 -9.45 12.27
C VAL A 521 -3.93 -9.57 13.54
N ALA A 522 -4.85 -10.53 13.57
CA ALA A 522 -5.74 -10.72 14.72
C ALA A 522 -4.99 -11.19 16.00
N ASN A 523 -3.90 -11.95 15.86
CA ASN A 523 -3.00 -12.34 16.94
C ASN A 523 -2.28 -11.13 17.52
N ASN A 524 -1.67 -10.31 16.67
CA ASN A 524 -1.03 -9.06 17.08
C ASN A 524 -2.02 -8.13 17.79
N ILE A 525 -3.21 -7.90 17.20
CA ILE A 525 -4.24 -7.04 17.81
C ILE A 525 -4.63 -7.55 19.21
N ARG A 526 -4.84 -8.86 19.36
CA ARG A 526 -5.10 -9.49 20.67
C ARG A 526 -3.94 -9.28 21.64
N TRP A 527 -2.70 -9.49 21.20
CA TRP A 527 -1.50 -9.42 22.04
C TRP A 527 -1.24 -8.00 22.57
N TYR A 528 -1.28 -6.97 21.73
CA TYR A 528 -1.16 -5.58 22.18
C TYR A 528 -2.35 -5.18 23.08
N THR A 529 -3.55 -5.71 22.80
CA THR A 529 -4.73 -5.44 23.63
C THR A 529 -4.61 -6.09 25.02
N SER A 530 -4.03 -7.29 25.13
CA SER A 530 -3.85 -7.96 26.42
C SER A 530 -2.71 -7.38 27.25
N HIS A 531 -1.69 -6.79 26.63
CA HIS A 531 -0.50 -6.28 27.30
C HIS A 531 -0.54 -4.76 27.52
N ASP A 532 -0.57 -3.97 26.44
CA ASP A 532 -0.46 -2.51 26.50
C ASP A 532 -1.79 -1.82 26.84
N VAL A 533 -2.96 -2.40 26.49
CA VAL A 533 -4.26 -1.75 26.79
C VAL A 533 -4.86 -2.20 28.12
N ASN A 534 -4.73 -3.49 28.46
CA ASN A 534 -5.39 -4.11 29.61
C ASN A 534 -4.42 -4.77 30.61
N GLY A 535 -3.13 -4.86 30.28
CA GLY A 535 -2.13 -5.61 31.04
C GLY A 535 -1.19 -4.74 31.87
N GLY A 536 -0.07 -5.32 32.30
CA GLY A 536 0.93 -4.65 33.14
C GLY A 536 1.77 -3.59 32.41
N ASP A 537 1.75 -3.59 31.07
CA ASP A 537 2.48 -2.62 30.24
C ASP A 537 1.65 -1.34 30.01
N ALA A 538 0.37 -1.35 30.40
CA ALA A 538 -0.57 -0.24 30.27
C ALA A 538 -0.15 0.98 31.09
N ASN A 539 -0.09 2.14 30.44
CA ASN A 539 0.46 3.37 30.97
C ASN A 539 -0.37 4.61 30.57
N PRO A 540 -0.34 5.70 31.36
CA PRO A 540 -1.18 6.88 31.10
C PRO A 540 -0.74 7.67 29.87
N LEU A 541 0.54 7.58 29.45
CA LEU A 541 1.07 8.24 28.26
C LEU A 541 0.59 7.59 26.95
N GLY A 542 0.17 6.32 26.99
CA GLY A 542 -0.17 5.52 25.81
C GLY A 542 1.04 5.26 24.90
N ILE A 543 2.22 5.03 25.49
CA ILE A 543 3.41 4.63 24.75
C ILE A 543 3.55 3.11 24.71
N LEU A 544 4.20 2.61 23.67
CA LEU A 544 4.71 1.24 23.63
C LEU A 544 5.93 1.12 24.56
N THR A 545 6.05 0.01 25.28
CA THR A 545 7.09 -0.19 26.31
C THR A 545 8.00 -1.41 26.06
N ARG A 546 7.59 -2.32 25.15
CA ARG A 546 8.25 -3.60 24.87
C ARG A 546 9.08 -3.60 23.59
N GLY A 547 9.92 -4.64 23.46
CA GLY A 547 11.05 -4.62 22.51
C GLY A 547 12.03 -3.51 22.88
N ASP A 548 12.70 -2.93 21.89
CA ASP A 548 13.62 -1.80 22.07
C ASP A 548 12.90 -0.43 22.08
N ALA A 549 11.67 -0.38 22.60
CA ALA A 549 10.83 0.82 22.53
C ALA A 549 11.41 2.02 23.29
N ILE A 550 11.92 1.80 24.50
CA ILE A 550 12.53 2.83 25.34
C ILE A 550 14.05 2.62 25.35
N THR A 551 14.69 2.80 24.18
CA THR A 551 16.13 2.55 24.00
C THR A 551 17.01 3.79 24.17
N TYR A 552 16.48 4.98 23.89
CA TYR A 552 17.29 6.19 23.78
C TYR A 552 17.76 6.74 25.15
N PRO A 553 19.00 7.26 25.25
CA PRO A 553 19.44 8.13 26.34
C PRO A 553 19.02 9.58 26.07
N LEU A 554 18.95 10.39 27.14
CA LEU A 554 18.91 11.85 27.04
C LEU A 554 20.02 12.47 27.92
N SER A 555 20.34 13.74 27.69
CA SER A 555 21.50 14.37 28.34
C SER A 555 21.33 14.41 29.87
N GLY A 556 22.21 13.72 30.59
CA GLY A 556 22.15 13.57 32.05
C GLY A 556 21.39 12.35 32.57
N SER A 557 20.82 11.51 31.70
CA SER A 557 20.21 10.22 32.07
C SER A 557 21.05 9.02 31.63
N ASN A 558 20.73 7.83 32.15
CA ASN A 558 21.30 6.57 31.70
C ASN A 558 20.73 6.15 30.33
N ARG A 559 21.26 5.06 29.77
CA ARG A 559 20.64 4.37 28.62
C ARG A 559 19.18 4.01 28.92
N HIS A 560 18.39 3.78 27.86
CA HIS A 560 17.04 3.24 27.95
C HIS A 560 16.04 4.08 28.79
N THR A 561 16.03 5.42 28.62
CA THR A 561 15.19 6.35 29.41
C THR A 561 14.18 7.15 28.58
N ALA A 562 14.37 7.20 27.26
CA ALA A 562 13.63 8.04 26.34
C ALA A 562 13.08 7.26 25.14
N ILE A 563 11.99 7.78 24.57
CA ILE A 563 11.25 7.21 23.43
C ILE A 563 11.33 8.13 22.21
N ALA A 564 11.41 7.56 21.02
CA ALA A 564 11.40 8.31 19.76
C ALA A 564 9.97 8.71 19.35
N THR A 565 9.71 10.01 19.22
CA THR A 565 8.38 10.55 18.90
C THR A 565 7.92 10.19 17.49
N TRP A 566 8.86 10.21 16.53
CA TRP A 566 8.65 9.84 15.15
C TRP A 566 8.33 8.35 15.00
N GLN A 567 9.04 7.45 15.72
CA GLN A 567 8.68 6.02 15.72
C GLN A 567 7.31 5.75 16.35
N MET A 568 6.97 6.42 17.47
CA MET A 568 5.61 6.35 18.04
C MET A 568 4.52 6.87 17.09
N SER A 569 4.87 7.80 16.20
CA SER A 569 3.96 8.34 15.18
C SER A 569 3.78 7.36 14.03
N PHE A 570 4.84 6.65 13.63
CA PHE A 570 4.77 5.56 12.66
C PHE A 570 3.93 4.39 13.19
N PHE A 571 4.12 4.00 14.46
CA PHE A 571 3.33 2.93 15.09
C PHE A 571 1.86 3.30 15.28
N ASN A 572 1.56 4.52 15.76
CA ASN A 572 0.17 4.98 15.86
C ASN A 572 -0.50 5.09 14.47
N TRP A 573 0.25 5.41 13.42
CA TRP A 573 -0.28 5.33 12.06
C TRP A 573 -0.52 3.88 11.61
N ALA A 574 0.42 2.95 11.80
CA ALA A 574 0.25 1.55 11.36
C ALA A 574 -0.93 0.85 12.04
N VAL A 575 -1.10 1.08 13.35
CA VAL A 575 -2.27 0.60 14.11
C VAL A 575 -3.57 1.30 13.65
N GLY A 576 -3.49 2.58 13.29
CA GLY A 576 -4.60 3.32 12.67
C GLY A 576 -5.02 2.75 11.33
N ASN A 577 -4.06 2.41 10.46
CA ASN A 577 -4.29 1.78 9.16
C ASN A 577 -5.06 0.47 9.31
N LEU A 578 -4.71 -0.38 10.28
CA LEU A 578 -5.47 -1.59 10.61
C LEU A 578 -6.91 -1.29 11.06
N ALA A 579 -7.13 -0.18 11.77
CA ALA A 579 -8.46 0.25 12.21
C ALA A 579 -9.31 0.78 11.05
N ASP A 580 -8.73 1.61 10.18
CA ASP A 580 -9.40 2.14 8.97
C ASP A 580 -9.70 0.99 7.98
N GLN A 581 -8.76 0.05 7.77
CA GLN A 581 -8.93 -1.19 7.00
C GLN A 581 -9.98 -2.15 7.61
N GLY A 582 -10.46 -1.90 8.83
CA GLY A 582 -11.60 -2.58 9.44
C GLY A 582 -11.26 -3.83 10.26
N PHE A 583 -10.00 -4.03 10.67
CA PHE A 583 -9.62 -5.17 11.51
C PHE A 583 -10.15 -5.03 12.94
N ALA A 584 -10.91 -6.04 13.39
CA ALA A 584 -11.65 -5.99 14.65
C ALA A 584 -10.73 -5.82 15.88
N GLY A 585 -10.90 -4.70 16.60
CA GLY A 585 -10.12 -4.36 17.80
C GLY A 585 -8.91 -3.47 17.55
N ALA A 586 -8.54 -3.19 16.28
CA ALA A 586 -7.47 -2.23 15.97
C ALA A 586 -7.86 -0.79 16.34
N ASP A 587 -9.15 -0.47 16.27
CA ASP A 587 -9.76 0.77 16.77
C ASP A 587 -9.38 1.03 18.24
N ARG A 588 -9.53 0.02 19.10
CA ARG A 588 -9.17 0.10 20.53
C ARG A 588 -7.67 0.30 20.76
N LEU A 589 -6.82 -0.23 19.88
CA LEU A 589 -5.38 -0.02 19.94
C LEU A 589 -5.01 1.40 19.49
N ARG A 590 -5.54 1.88 18.36
CA ARG A 590 -5.39 3.26 17.88
C ARG A 590 -5.81 4.23 18.98
N ASP A 591 -6.97 4.01 19.59
CA ASP A 591 -7.52 4.82 20.68
C ASP A 591 -6.79 4.65 22.03
N TYR A 592 -5.86 3.69 22.14
CA TYR A 592 -4.89 3.64 23.23
C TYR A 592 -3.63 4.44 22.90
N PHE A 593 -2.95 4.14 21.79
CA PHE A 593 -1.65 4.76 21.46
C PHE A 593 -1.77 6.25 21.07
N SER A 594 -2.92 6.67 20.51
CA SER A 594 -3.20 8.08 20.17
C SER A 594 -3.22 9.02 21.38
N ARG A 595 -3.20 8.50 22.61
CA ARG A 595 -2.93 9.30 23.83
C ARG A 595 -1.60 10.03 23.74
N PHE A 596 -0.59 9.47 23.08
CA PHE A 596 0.74 10.07 23.02
C PHE A 596 0.75 11.36 22.18
N GLN A 597 0.17 11.33 20.98
CA GLN A 597 0.08 12.49 20.10
C GLN A 597 -0.91 13.54 20.64
N ILE A 598 -2.13 13.14 21.01
CA ILE A 598 -3.11 14.08 21.59
C ILE A 598 -2.59 14.68 22.90
N GLY A 599 -1.95 13.85 23.74
CA GLY A 599 -1.41 14.25 25.03
C GLY A 599 -0.26 15.24 24.91
N SER A 600 0.67 15.03 23.97
CA SER A 600 1.77 15.96 23.71
C SER A 600 1.35 17.27 23.03
N LEU A 601 0.12 17.39 22.51
CA LEU A 601 -0.42 18.67 22.04
C LEU A 601 -1.33 19.38 23.06
N ASN A 602 -2.20 18.64 23.75
CA ASN A 602 -3.31 19.22 24.52
C ASN A 602 -3.18 19.09 26.05
N SER A 603 -2.21 18.33 26.59
CA SER A 603 -2.12 18.16 28.04
C SER A 603 -1.63 19.43 28.75
N PRO A 604 -2.32 19.88 29.82
CA PRO A 604 -1.81 20.95 30.66
C PRO A 604 -0.39 20.62 31.18
N GLY A 605 0.54 21.56 31.02
CA GLY A 605 1.93 21.45 31.43
C GLY A 605 2.90 20.99 30.34
N PHE A 606 2.44 20.36 29.25
CA PHE A 606 3.30 20.12 28.08
C PHE A 606 3.30 21.33 27.14
N CYS A 607 4.45 21.66 26.53
CA CYS A 607 4.52 22.70 25.49
C CYS A 607 4.39 22.07 24.10
N PRO A 608 3.28 22.24 23.35
CA PRO A 608 3.04 21.55 22.08
C PRO A 608 4.10 21.82 20.99
N LEU A 609 4.86 22.92 21.11
CA LEU A 609 6.02 23.19 20.24
C LEU A 609 7.13 22.13 20.36
N MET A 610 7.15 21.34 21.44
CA MET A 610 8.15 20.30 21.70
C MET A 610 7.67 18.87 21.37
N ALA A 611 6.44 18.70 20.86
CA ALA A 611 5.83 17.38 20.67
C ALA A 611 6.57 16.51 19.62
N SER A 612 7.18 17.15 18.62
CA SER A 612 7.98 16.54 17.54
C SER A 612 9.50 16.55 17.81
N ALA A 613 9.94 16.76 19.06
CA ALA A 613 11.35 16.60 19.43
C ALA A 613 11.79 15.14 19.19
N TYR A 614 13.04 14.92 18.77
CA TYR A 614 13.53 13.59 18.35
C TYR A 614 13.23 12.49 19.36
N THR A 615 13.42 12.78 20.65
CA THR A 615 13.03 11.92 21.77
C THR A 615 12.37 12.71 22.90
N LEU A 616 11.57 12.02 23.72
CA LEU A 616 11.04 12.51 24.99
C LEU A 616 11.45 11.54 26.12
N GLN A 617 11.84 12.06 27.29
CA GLN A 617 12.15 11.24 28.45
C GLN A 617 10.87 10.72 29.10
N VAL A 618 10.81 9.41 29.35
CA VAL A 618 9.61 8.74 29.91
C VAL A 618 9.85 8.08 31.26
N ARG A 619 11.11 7.96 31.70
CA ARG A 619 11.52 7.52 33.04
C ARG A 619 12.88 8.09 33.44
N ASP A 620 13.13 8.22 34.75
CA ASP A 620 14.38 8.80 35.27
C ASP A 620 15.60 7.91 35.02
N GLN A 621 15.42 6.60 35.12
CA GLN A 621 16.43 5.56 34.88
C GLN A 621 15.75 4.34 34.25
N GLU A 622 16.51 3.45 33.62
CA GLU A 622 15.99 2.24 32.94
C GLU A 622 15.00 1.42 33.79
N GLN A 623 15.30 1.21 35.07
CA GLN A 623 14.47 0.40 35.98
C GLN A 623 13.53 1.26 36.85
N ALA A 624 13.37 2.56 36.53
CA ALA A 624 12.44 3.44 37.21
C ALA A 624 11.02 3.36 36.58
N PRO A 625 9.95 3.58 37.36
CA PRO A 625 8.59 3.69 36.82
C PRO A 625 8.46 4.77 35.74
N LEU A 626 7.54 4.54 34.80
CA LEU A 626 7.19 5.54 33.79
C LEU A 626 6.54 6.78 34.43
N TYR A 627 6.80 7.95 33.85
CA TYR A 627 6.12 9.19 34.21
C TYR A 627 4.61 9.07 33.98
N GLN A 628 3.82 9.64 34.89
CA GLN A 628 2.37 9.44 34.91
C GLN A 628 1.60 10.51 34.11
N ASP A 629 2.28 11.56 33.65
CA ASP A 629 1.69 12.71 32.98
C ASP A 629 2.69 13.40 32.05
N PHE A 630 2.16 14.13 31.06
CA PHE A 630 2.97 14.84 30.06
C PHE A 630 3.67 16.08 30.64
N ASP A 631 3.16 16.69 31.72
CA ASP A 631 3.84 17.77 32.43
C ASP A 631 5.21 17.31 32.98
N THR A 632 5.26 16.11 33.56
CA THR A 632 6.50 15.49 34.03
C THR A 632 7.42 15.11 32.87
N VAL A 633 6.89 14.54 31.78
CA VAL A 633 7.66 14.31 30.53
C VAL A 633 8.31 15.61 30.03
N TYR A 634 7.55 16.71 29.95
CA TYR A 634 8.05 18.01 29.50
C TYR A 634 9.11 18.57 30.43
N ARG A 635 8.84 18.62 31.75
CA ARG A 635 9.76 19.17 32.75
C ARG A 635 11.06 18.38 32.89
N LYS A 636 11.03 17.07 32.64
CA LYS A 636 12.22 16.19 32.66
C LYS A 636 13.03 16.26 31.36
N THR A 637 12.36 16.29 30.21
CA THR A 637 13.02 16.37 28.90
C THR A 637 13.63 17.76 28.65
N PHE A 638 12.95 18.84 29.04
CA PHE A 638 13.34 20.22 28.73
C PHE A 638 13.41 21.13 29.98
N PRO A 639 14.23 20.81 31.00
CA PRO A 639 14.26 21.55 32.27
C PRO A 639 14.62 23.04 32.10
N GLY A 640 15.39 23.41 31.07
CA GLY A 640 15.71 24.81 30.74
C GLY A 640 14.55 25.60 30.10
N LEU A 641 13.53 24.92 29.54
CA LEU A 641 12.34 25.52 28.95
C LEU A 641 11.10 25.39 29.88
N ALA A 642 11.14 24.44 30.81
CA ALA A 642 10.07 24.07 31.74
C ALA A 642 9.45 25.23 32.53
N SER A 643 10.27 26.22 32.93
CA SER A 643 9.84 27.39 33.72
C SER A 643 9.28 28.54 32.88
N LEU A 644 9.24 28.39 31.54
CA LEU A 644 8.86 29.43 30.60
C LEU A 644 7.50 29.12 29.97
N SER A 645 6.63 30.13 29.88
CA SER A 645 5.35 29.99 29.16
C SER A 645 5.61 29.59 27.70
N CYS A 646 5.02 28.47 27.28
CA CYS A 646 5.17 27.91 25.94
C CYS A 646 4.87 28.95 24.85
N GLY A 647 5.73 29.05 23.83
CA GLY A 647 5.56 30.03 22.75
C GLY A 647 5.64 31.51 23.18
N SER A 648 6.09 31.81 24.40
CA SER A 648 6.43 33.19 24.81
C SER A 648 7.74 33.66 24.19
N ALA A 649 7.97 34.98 24.16
CA ALA A 649 9.25 35.55 23.71
C ALA A 649 10.43 35.17 24.63
N ALA A 650 10.18 34.74 25.88
CA ALA A 650 11.22 34.19 26.75
C ALA A 650 11.57 32.76 26.35
N PHE A 651 10.57 31.90 26.15
CA PHE A 651 10.71 30.54 25.64
C PHE A 651 11.45 30.52 24.29
N GLN A 652 11.05 31.36 23.34
CA GLN A 652 11.68 31.44 22.02
C GLN A 652 13.18 31.80 22.10
N ARG A 653 13.55 32.76 22.96
CA ARG A 653 14.97 33.14 23.19
C ARG A 653 15.78 32.11 23.99
N ALA A 654 15.13 31.15 24.65
CA ALA A 654 15.81 30.02 25.28
C ALA A 654 16.02 28.89 24.26
N LEU A 655 14.99 28.58 23.46
CA LEU A 655 15.07 27.62 22.36
C LEU A 655 16.15 28.00 21.34
N GLN A 656 16.22 29.27 20.93
CA GLN A 656 17.24 29.84 20.03
C GLN A 656 18.67 29.91 20.64
N LYS A 657 18.90 29.31 21.81
CA LYS A 657 20.20 29.26 22.51
C LYS A 657 20.58 27.87 23.00
N ASP A 658 19.70 26.89 22.82
CA ASP A 658 19.95 25.49 23.17
C ASP A 658 20.55 24.81 21.93
N PRO A 659 21.82 24.34 21.97
CA PRO A 659 22.49 23.76 20.81
C PRO A 659 21.78 22.54 20.21
N SER A 660 20.87 21.91 20.96
CA SER A 660 19.98 20.85 20.48
C SER A 660 19.06 21.30 19.35
N PHE A 661 18.91 22.62 19.16
CA PHE A 661 18.06 23.26 18.16
C PHE A 661 18.82 24.34 17.36
N ASP A 662 20.14 24.25 17.24
CA ASP A 662 20.92 25.13 16.35
C ASP A 662 20.53 24.93 14.86
N GLY A 663 20.85 25.93 14.03
CA GLY A 663 20.70 25.86 12.56
C GLY A 663 19.32 26.24 11.99
N PHE A 664 18.31 26.50 12.81
CA PHE A 664 16.99 26.99 12.36
C PHE A 664 16.51 28.20 13.19
N PRO A 665 15.89 29.25 12.59
CA PRO A 665 15.60 30.50 13.30
C PRO A 665 14.42 30.46 14.27
N TYR A 666 13.62 29.38 14.28
CA TYR A 666 12.41 29.18 15.09
C TYR A 666 11.52 30.43 15.24
N PRO A 667 10.75 30.80 14.20
CA PRO A 667 9.66 31.77 14.31
C PRO A 667 8.68 31.42 15.43
N ARG A 668 8.03 32.42 16.03
CA ARG A 668 7.14 32.21 17.18
C ARG A 668 5.98 31.28 16.80
N GLY A 669 5.82 30.18 17.55
CA GLY A 669 4.80 29.16 17.28
C GLY A 669 5.28 27.98 16.43
N THR A 670 6.56 27.95 16.02
CA THR A 670 7.15 26.82 15.28
C THR A 670 7.45 25.65 16.21
N MET A 671 7.16 24.42 15.76
CA MET A 671 7.55 23.19 16.45
C MET A 671 9.03 22.86 16.24
N VAL A 672 9.63 22.01 17.08
CA VAL A 672 11.02 21.54 16.92
C VAL A 672 11.13 20.28 16.06
N GLY A 673 12.35 19.94 15.63
CA GLY A 673 12.61 18.72 14.85
C GLY A 673 12.44 18.91 13.35
N TYR A 674 13.33 19.72 12.75
CA TYR A 674 13.37 20.04 11.32
C TYR A 674 12.02 20.52 10.74
N PRO A 675 11.41 21.60 11.29
CA PRO A 675 10.00 21.95 11.06
C PRO A 675 9.63 22.37 9.64
N ALA A 676 10.62 22.74 8.81
CA ALA A 676 10.43 23.08 7.40
C ALA A 676 10.85 21.93 6.46
N SER A 677 11.33 20.80 6.98
CA SER A 677 11.67 19.62 6.17
C SER A 677 10.45 18.74 5.99
N ASP A 678 10.17 18.49 4.72
CA ASP A 678 9.26 17.51 4.12
C ASP A 678 9.35 16.08 4.72
N THR A 679 10.52 15.71 5.19
CA THR A 679 10.87 14.39 5.77
C THR A 679 11.23 14.45 7.27
N GLY A 680 11.24 15.65 7.86
CA GLY A 680 11.65 15.91 9.24
C GLY A 680 10.69 15.38 10.31
N PHE A 681 11.03 15.52 11.59
CA PHE A 681 10.23 14.95 12.68
C PHE A 681 8.84 15.60 12.80
N VAL A 682 8.64 16.84 12.34
CA VAL A 682 7.30 17.45 12.19
C VAL A 682 6.47 16.74 11.11
N ALA A 683 7.08 16.32 10.01
CA ALA A 683 6.43 15.53 8.96
C ALA A 683 6.13 14.10 9.44
N ASN A 684 7.08 13.46 10.14
CA ASN A 684 6.85 12.16 10.77
C ASN A 684 5.74 12.21 11.84
N TYR A 685 5.63 13.32 12.58
CA TYR A 685 4.57 13.54 13.56
C TYR A 685 3.19 13.69 12.89
N GLN A 686 3.14 14.26 11.68
CA GLN A 686 1.89 14.45 10.94
C GLN A 686 1.13 13.14 10.71
N ILE A 687 1.79 12.06 10.30
CA ILE A 687 1.11 10.78 10.02
C ILE A 687 0.50 10.16 11.30
N GLY A 688 1.22 10.26 12.42
CA GLY A 688 0.76 9.77 13.72
C GLY A 688 -0.37 10.61 14.30
N MET A 689 -0.34 11.93 14.08
CA MET A 689 -1.39 12.84 14.51
C MET A 689 -2.63 12.76 13.59
N ALA A 690 -2.48 12.45 12.30
CA ALA A 690 -3.60 12.21 11.39
C ALA A 690 -4.39 10.94 11.80
N SER A 691 -3.68 9.85 12.12
CA SER A 691 -4.28 8.66 12.74
C SER A 691 -4.95 9.01 14.08
N ALA A 692 -4.27 9.76 14.96
CA ALA A 692 -4.82 10.15 16.25
C ALA A 692 -6.05 11.06 16.17
N ALA A 693 -6.15 11.93 15.17
CA ALA A 693 -7.33 12.74 14.92
C ALA A 693 -8.53 11.91 14.45
N SER A 694 -8.26 10.77 13.81
CA SER A 694 -9.22 9.77 13.34
C SER A 694 -9.66 8.80 14.45
N SER A 695 -9.58 9.23 15.72
CA SER A 695 -10.02 8.48 16.90
C SER A 695 -11.17 9.18 17.62
N ASP A 696 -12.01 8.44 18.33
CA ASP A 696 -13.14 9.00 19.11
C ASP A 696 -12.67 9.64 20.44
N ARG A 697 -11.37 9.87 20.58
CA ARG A 697 -10.76 10.40 21.80
C ARG A 697 -11.10 11.89 22.01
N PRO A 698 -11.51 12.30 23.23
CA PRO A 698 -11.62 13.70 23.57
C PRO A 698 -10.33 14.48 23.27
N GLY A 699 -10.46 15.62 22.59
CA GLY A 699 -9.34 16.46 22.16
C GLY A 699 -8.63 16.03 20.87
N ALA A 700 -8.98 14.89 20.25
CA ALA A 700 -8.36 14.42 19.01
C ALA A 700 -8.40 15.47 17.88
N ARG A 701 -9.58 16.04 17.64
CA ARG A 701 -9.82 17.08 16.62
C ARG A 701 -9.19 18.42 16.99
N ASP A 702 -9.15 18.76 18.28
CA ASP A 702 -8.51 20.00 18.76
C ASP A 702 -6.99 19.94 18.59
N ALA A 703 -6.38 18.78 18.87
CA ALA A 703 -4.96 18.53 18.66
C ALA A 703 -4.58 18.64 17.17
N TRP A 704 -5.37 18.05 16.27
CA TRP A 704 -5.18 18.20 14.82
C TRP A 704 -5.37 19.65 14.36
N SER A 705 -6.42 20.32 14.85
CA SER A 705 -6.72 21.73 14.55
C SER A 705 -5.57 22.65 14.97
N TRP A 706 -4.98 22.44 16.16
CA TRP A 706 -3.77 23.13 16.58
C TRP A 706 -2.59 22.81 15.66
N PHE A 707 -2.39 21.53 15.33
CA PHE A 707 -1.27 21.06 14.53
C PHE A 707 -1.27 21.65 13.11
N VAL A 708 -2.41 21.70 12.42
CA VAL A 708 -2.48 22.27 11.05
C VAL A 708 -2.41 23.80 11.03
N GLN A 709 -2.72 24.47 12.15
CA GLN A 709 -2.60 25.93 12.29
C GLN A 709 -1.16 26.41 12.62
N ARG A 710 -0.18 25.50 12.70
CA ARG A 710 1.22 25.85 12.94
C ARG A 710 1.77 26.79 11.84
N PRO A 711 2.52 27.85 12.18
CA PRO A 711 2.95 28.89 11.23
C PRO A 711 4.09 28.46 10.29
N VAL A 712 4.76 27.34 10.59
CA VAL A 712 5.75 26.70 9.73
C VAL A 712 5.32 25.26 9.54
N ARG A 713 4.99 24.91 8.29
CA ARG A 713 4.62 23.57 7.85
C ARG A 713 5.69 23.09 6.84
N PRO A 714 6.00 21.78 6.79
CA PRO A 714 6.76 21.21 5.70
C PRO A 714 6.06 21.45 4.35
N ASP A 715 6.85 21.51 3.28
CA ASP A 715 6.37 21.51 1.91
C ASP A 715 6.42 20.07 1.37
N TYR A 716 5.26 19.49 1.08
CA TYR A 716 5.16 18.09 0.65
C TYR A 716 5.16 17.92 -0.89
N THR A 717 5.43 18.97 -1.67
CA THR A 717 5.48 18.87 -3.15
C THR A 717 6.57 17.93 -3.66
N HIS A 718 7.58 17.62 -2.82
CA HIS A 718 8.60 16.59 -3.04
C HIS A 718 8.36 15.28 -2.27
N ALA A 719 7.94 15.33 -1.01
CA ALA A 719 7.71 14.14 -0.17
C ALA A 719 6.22 13.95 0.22
N PRO A 720 5.33 13.56 -0.73
CA PRO A 720 3.91 13.36 -0.45
C PRO A 720 3.64 12.26 0.60
N GLN A 721 4.56 11.32 0.83
CA GLN A 721 4.37 10.22 1.79
C GLN A 721 4.07 10.67 3.23
N PHE A 722 4.51 11.87 3.63
CA PHE A 722 4.23 12.44 4.95
C PHE A 722 3.04 13.42 4.98
N ALA A 723 2.44 13.73 3.83
CA ALA A 723 1.32 14.65 3.70
C ALA A 723 -0.03 14.07 4.17
N VAL A 724 -0.03 13.11 5.10
CA VAL A 724 -1.24 12.38 5.50
C VAL A 724 -2.19 13.26 6.29
N VAL A 725 -3.50 13.04 6.09
CA VAL A 725 -4.61 13.72 6.78
C VAL A 725 -5.63 12.71 7.35
N PRO A 726 -6.50 13.11 8.29
CA PRO A 726 -7.46 12.22 8.95
C PRO A 726 -8.49 11.58 7.99
N THR A 727 -9.04 10.42 8.40
CA THR A 727 -10.02 9.68 7.59
C THR A 727 -11.46 10.19 7.73
N HIS A 728 -11.72 11.19 8.57
CA HIS A 728 -13.04 11.83 8.78
C HIS A 728 -12.97 13.18 9.51
#